data_AF-A0AAN6SQD4-F1
#
_entry.id   AF-A0AAN6SQD4-F1
#
_cell.length_a   1.000
_cell.length_b   1.000
_cell.length_c   1.000
_cell.angle_alpha   90.00
_cell.angle_beta   90.00
_cell.angle_gamma   90.00
#
_symmetry.space_group_name_H-M   'P 1'
#
loop_
_entity.id
_entity.type
_entity.pdbx_description
1 polymer ?
#
loop_
_entity_poly.entity_id
_entity_poly.type
_entity_poly.pdbx_seq_one_letter_code
_entity_poly.pdbx_strand_id
1 'polypeptide(L)'
;MGDFANFGGTDEENAEIRRLNADVDADTDNFENWEKLIRTCEGLEGGLNRNSSPQALATLRDSYDRFLLKFPLLFGYWKKYADLEFNISGPESAEMIYERGCASITNSVDLWTEYCSFKMETTHTPHLVRELFERAASHIGLDFLSHPFWDKYLEYETRQEAHDKIFAILNRIIHIPMHQYARYFERFRQLTHTRPLEELVSADMVARYRAEVDAEAAQFGVQKPELEIERDIRAKIDASFYQIFQHTQEETSKRWTYEAEIKRPYFHVTELEHQQLINWRKYLDFEEEEGNYQRIVCLYERCLVTCCLYDEFWLRYARWMSAQDNKDEEVRNIYLRAATLFVPISRPGVRLQLAYFEEMCGRIEVARDIHAAILMKLPDCVEAIVSWANLQRRQSGLDAAIEVYKAQIDSPVVDIFTKAALVTEWAFLLWKVKGSVDEARTAFVKNVEWYADSRHFWQKWLEFELEQPTNVELETQHAERVKKVFSEMSTKSRLSPGIKQELGQVYLSYLQQRGGKQAMKEFLLIDRELFGPQSVSLITKAKQSKESAGVPELDEATRPKAERRFYNYFELHMDPDPNATGPASIWDYMATATRTFTRALRTSARPAFAAAPRIAFRQSGRRFYSSEPAAKQGSSAWLWLAGAAAVGGGGWFFLNNQGPATPKVFTPKFEDYQAVYNEIANRLEENDEYDDGSYGPVLLRLAWHASGTYDKETGTGGSNGATMRFAPESDHGANAGLKAARDFLEPVKQKFPWITYSDLWILGGVCSIQEMLGPKVPFRPGRQDKDVAACTPDGRLPDAAQAQDHLRNIFYRMGFNDQEIVALAGAHALGRCHTDRSGFDGPWTFSPTVLTNDYYKLLVDEKWQWKKWNGPKQYEDKKTKSLMMLPADMALIQDKKFKEWVQKYAADNDLFFKDFSAVIVKLFELGVPFAEGSEKWVFKPVNA
;
A
#
# COMPACT_ATOMS: atom_id res chain seq x y z
N MET A 1 -39.86 11.63 28.52
CA MET A 1 -38.69 11.30 27.68
C MET A 1 -37.51 10.97 28.59
N GLY A 2 -37.62 9.94 29.44
CA GLY A 2 -36.66 9.63 30.51
C GLY A 2 -35.86 8.34 30.34
N ASP A 3 -36.12 7.54 29.30
CA ASP A 3 -35.64 6.15 29.22
C ASP A 3 -34.51 5.90 28.20
N PHE A 4 -33.91 6.93 27.60
CA PHE A 4 -32.76 6.77 26.67
C PHE A 4 -31.39 6.84 27.35
N ALA A 5 -31.33 6.86 28.68
CA ALA A 5 -30.09 7.02 29.45
C ALA A 5 -29.54 5.70 30.04
N ASN A 6 -30.29 4.61 29.93
CA ASN A 6 -29.95 3.31 30.51
C ASN A 6 -29.69 2.29 29.40
N PHE A 7 -28.46 1.77 29.33
CA PHE A 7 -28.02 0.80 28.33
C PHE A 7 -28.01 -0.64 28.87
N GLY A 8 -28.58 -0.85 30.06
CA GLY A 8 -28.63 -2.16 30.73
C GLY A 8 -27.40 -2.47 31.60
N GLY A 9 -26.48 -1.53 31.76
CA GLY A 9 -25.31 -1.65 32.66
C GLY A 9 -25.44 -0.79 33.92
N THR A 10 -24.37 -0.80 34.70
CA THR A 10 -24.13 0.14 35.82
C THR A 10 -24.07 1.59 35.33
N ASP A 11 -24.20 2.56 36.25
CA ASP A 11 -24.13 3.98 35.90
C ASP A 11 -22.81 4.37 35.21
N GLU A 12 -21.71 3.73 35.60
CA GLU A 12 -20.38 3.91 35.00
C GLU A 12 -20.34 3.36 33.57
N GLU A 13 -20.81 2.13 33.35
CA GLU A 13 -20.90 1.52 32.01
C GLU A 13 -21.82 2.33 31.08
N ASN A 14 -22.97 2.79 31.59
CA ASN A 14 -23.90 3.64 30.85
C ASN A 14 -23.31 5.01 30.49
N ALA A 15 -22.46 5.58 31.35
CA ALA A 15 -21.75 6.82 31.05
C ALA A 15 -20.70 6.62 29.96
N GLU A 16 -19.93 5.52 30.02
CA GLU A 16 -18.91 5.20 29.02
C GLU A 16 -19.52 4.88 27.65
N ILE A 17 -20.61 4.11 27.59
CA ILE A 17 -21.33 3.84 26.33
C ILE A 17 -21.86 5.12 25.69
N ARG A 18 -22.33 6.10 26.49
CA ARG A 18 -22.74 7.41 25.95
C ARG A 18 -21.57 8.17 25.34
N ARG A 19 -20.42 8.16 26.03
CA ARG A 19 -19.20 8.81 25.56
C ARG A 19 -18.74 8.18 24.24
N LEU A 20 -18.65 6.86 24.19
CA LEU A 20 -18.22 6.11 23.00
C LEU A 20 -19.20 6.26 21.83
N ASN A 21 -20.51 6.30 22.08
CA ASN A 21 -21.49 6.62 21.04
C ASN A 21 -21.27 8.03 20.47
N ALA A 22 -21.02 9.03 21.33
CA ALA A 22 -20.72 10.38 20.87
C ALA A 22 -19.41 10.44 20.05
N ASP A 23 -18.37 9.69 20.47
CA ASP A 23 -17.10 9.58 19.73
C ASP A 23 -17.30 8.94 18.35
N VAL A 24 -18.14 7.90 18.26
CA VAL A 24 -18.52 7.24 17.00
C VAL A 24 -19.35 8.16 16.10
N ASP A 25 -20.33 8.86 16.66
CA ASP A 25 -21.19 9.77 15.88
C ASP A 25 -20.41 11.00 15.38
N ALA A 26 -19.37 11.42 16.12
CA ALA A 26 -18.47 12.49 15.70
C ALA A 26 -17.55 12.07 14.54
N ASP A 27 -17.08 10.82 14.53
CA ASP A 27 -16.26 10.26 13.46
C ASP A 27 -16.61 8.79 13.19
N THR A 28 -17.58 8.59 12.31
CA THR A 28 -18.07 7.25 11.96
C THR A 28 -17.06 6.40 11.18
N ASP A 29 -16.01 7.01 10.61
CA ASP A 29 -14.96 6.32 9.85
C ASP A 29 -13.85 5.78 10.78
N ASN A 30 -13.81 6.23 12.04
CA ASN A 30 -12.79 5.80 13.00
C ASN A 30 -13.10 4.42 13.60
N PHE A 31 -12.41 3.42 13.06
CA PHE A 31 -12.55 2.03 13.49
C PHE A 31 -12.26 1.79 14.99
N GLU A 32 -11.30 2.49 15.59
CA GLU A 32 -10.95 2.27 17.00
C GLU A 32 -12.08 2.67 17.94
N ASN A 33 -12.83 3.73 17.60
CA ASN A 33 -13.98 4.17 18.38
C ASN A 33 -15.07 3.10 18.39
N TRP A 34 -15.33 2.50 17.22
CA TRP A 34 -16.26 1.37 17.09
C TRP A 34 -15.79 0.15 17.86
N GLU A 35 -14.51 -0.23 17.74
CA GLU A 35 -13.98 -1.40 18.44
C GLU A 35 -14.10 -1.24 19.96
N LYS A 36 -13.81 -0.05 20.50
CA LYS A 36 -13.99 0.27 21.92
C LYS A 36 -15.47 0.17 22.32
N LEU A 37 -16.38 0.72 21.52
CA LEU A 37 -17.82 0.62 21.77
C LEU A 37 -18.31 -0.84 21.83
N ILE A 38 -17.93 -1.64 20.83
CA ILE A 38 -18.32 -3.07 20.75
C ILE A 38 -17.79 -3.84 21.95
N ARG A 39 -16.51 -3.69 22.29
CA ARG A 39 -15.91 -4.37 23.46
C ARG A 39 -16.60 -3.99 24.77
N THR A 40 -16.98 -2.72 24.94
CA THR A 40 -17.72 -2.26 26.12
C THR A 40 -19.14 -2.86 26.16
N CYS A 41 -19.85 -2.90 25.03
CA CYS A 41 -21.17 -3.50 24.96
C CYS A 41 -21.16 -5.02 25.21
N GLU A 42 -20.13 -5.74 24.76
CA GLU A 42 -19.94 -7.17 25.05
C GLU A 42 -19.71 -7.45 26.54
N GLY A 43 -19.05 -6.52 27.23
CA GLY A 43 -18.71 -6.61 28.65
C GLY A 43 -19.84 -6.25 29.62
N LEU A 44 -20.97 -5.74 29.12
CA LEU A 44 -22.11 -5.37 29.95
C LEU A 44 -22.55 -6.53 30.86
N GLU A 45 -22.90 -6.19 32.10
CA GLU A 45 -23.29 -7.15 33.14
C GLU A 45 -22.21 -8.22 33.45
N GLY A 46 -20.94 -7.92 33.15
CA GLY A 46 -19.82 -8.85 33.32
C GLY A 46 -19.72 -9.91 32.22
N GLY A 47 -20.44 -9.74 31.11
CA GLY A 47 -20.48 -10.65 29.97
C GLY A 47 -21.90 -11.15 29.68
N LEU A 48 -22.39 -10.81 28.49
CA LEU A 48 -23.77 -11.08 28.11
C LEU A 48 -24.05 -12.58 27.89
N ASN A 49 -25.21 -13.03 28.38
CA ASN A 49 -25.67 -14.41 28.27
C ASN A 49 -27.21 -14.47 28.18
N ARG A 50 -27.78 -15.67 28.15
CA ARG A 50 -29.23 -15.90 28.04
C ARG A 50 -30.08 -15.21 29.13
N ASN A 51 -29.49 -14.95 30.30
CA ASN A 51 -30.19 -14.36 31.44
C ASN A 51 -29.96 -12.85 31.58
N SER A 52 -29.19 -12.25 30.66
CA SER A 52 -28.91 -10.81 30.67
C SER A 52 -30.16 -9.97 30.45
N SER A 53 -30.14 -8.72 30.90
CA SER A 53 -31.31 -7.86 30.77
C SER A 53 -31.67 -7.59 29.31
N PRO A 54 -32.97 -7.48 28.96
CA PRO A 54 -33.39 -7.17 27.60
C PRO A 54 -32.78 -5.87 27.06
N GLN A 55 -32.53 -4.90 27.95
CA GLN A 55 -31.91 -3.63 27.58
C GLN A 55 -30.44 -3.80 27.21
N ALA A 56 -29.67 -4.57 27.97
CA ALA A 56 -28.25 -4.82 27.65
C ALA A 56 -28.10 -5.59 26.32
N LEU A 57 -28.98 -6.57 26.08
CA LEU A 57 -29.04 -7.29 24.81
C LEU A 57 -29.42 -6.38 23.63
N ALA A 58 -30.38 -5.47 23.83
CA ALA A 58 -30.76 -4.50 22.80
C ALA A 58 -29.59 -3.55 22.47
N THR A 59 -28.86 -3.07 23.49
CA THR A 59 -27.67 -2.24 23.30
C THR A 59 -26.58 -2.98 22.51
N LEU A 60 -26.29 -4.24 22.84
CA LEU A 60 -25.31 -5.05 22.11
C LEU A 60 -25.69 -5.17 20.62
N ARG A 61 -26.95 -5.54 20.36
CA ARG A 61 -27.48 -5.72 18.99
C ARG A 61 -27.42 -4.44 18.18
N ASP A 62 -27.86 -3.31 18.75
CA ASP A 62 -27.78 -2.00 18.09
C ASP A 62 -26.33 -1.62 17.74
N SER A 63 -25.41 -1.79 18.69
CA SER A 63 -23.99 -1.50 18.47
C SER A 63 -23.41 -2.37 17.35
N TYR A 64 -23.65 -3.68 17.36
CA TYR A 64 -23.19 -4.59 16.31
C TYR A 64 -23.83 -4.30 14.95
N ASP A 65 -25.13 -4.03 14.91
CA ASP A 65 -25.86 -3.73 13.68
C ASP A 65 -25.34 -2.45 13.03
N ARG A 66 -25.13 -1.38 13.81
CA ARG A 66 -24.55 -0.12 13.32
C ARG A 66 -23.10 -0.30 12.89
N PHE A 67 -22.31 -1.03 13.66
CA PHE A 67 -20.91 -1.29 13.35
C PHE A 67 -20.73 -2.09 12.05
N LEU A 68 -21.48 -3.18 11.89
CA LEU A 68 -21.41 -4.04 10.71
C LEU A 68 -22.13 -3.44 9.50
N LEU A 69 -23.05 -2.48 9.69
CA LEU A 69 -23.53 -1.63 8.60
C LEU A 69 -22.40 -0.73 8.07
N LYS A 70 -21.53 -0.23 8.95
CA LYS A 70 -20.40 0.64 8.58
C LYS A 70 -19.19 -0.12 8.04
N PHE A 71 -18.85 -1.26 8.64
CA PHE A 71 -17.72 -2.11 8.25
C PHE A 71 -18.18 -3.52 7.89
N PRO A 72 -18.99 -3.67 6.82
CA PRO A 72 -19.63 -4.95 6.50
C PRO A 72 -18.65 -6.04 6.12
N LEU A 73 -17.42 -5.71 5.68
CA LEU A 73 -16.42 -6.68 5.21
C LEU A 73 -15.63 -7.38 6.33
N LEU A 74 -15.89 -7.05 7.59
CA LEU A 74 -15.22 -7.66 8.75
C LEU A 74 -15.88 -8.99 9.14
N PHE A 75 -15.66 -10.03 8.32
CA PHE A 75 -16.27 -11.35 8.52
C PHE A 75 -16.06 -11.93 9.93
N GLY A 76 -14.92 -11.66 10.57
CA GLY A 76 -14.63 -12.11 11.93
C GLY A 76 -15.63 -11.58 12.97
N TYR A 77 -16.14 -10.35 12.79
CA TYR A 77 -17.17 -9.78 13.66
C TYR A 77 -18.56 -10.30 13.35
N TRP A 78 -18.87 -10.63 12.08
CA TRP A 78 -20.11 -11.36 11.73
C TRP A 78 -20.16 -12.72 12.42
N LYS A 79 -19.07 -13.48 12.34
CA LYS A 79 -18.94 -14.77 13.04
C LYS A 79 -19.10 -14.60 14.55
N LYS A 80 -18.37 -13.65 15.15
CA LYS A 80 -18.46 -13.36 16.58
C LYS A 80 -19.89 -13.00 17.01
N TYR A 81 -20.59 -12.20 16.20
CA TYR A 81 -21.97 -11.83 16.49
C TYR A 81 -22.92 -13.03 16.38
N ALA A 82 -22.76 -13.89 15.37
CA ALA A 82 -23.53 -15.12 15.25
C ALA A 82 -23.27 -16.08 16.42
N ASP A 83 -22.01 -16.21 16.87
CA ASP A 83 -21.64 -17.01 18.05
C ASP A 83 -22.29 -16.47 19.33
N LEU A 84 -22.34 -15.14 19.51
CA LEU A 84 -23.04 -14.51 20.64
C LEU A 84 -24.56 -14.77 20.57
N GLU A 85 -25.19 -14.57 19.43
CA GLU A 85 -26.64 -14.83 19.26
C GLU A 85 -27.00 -16.31 19.41
N PHE A 86 -26.12 -17.22 18.99
CA PHE A 86 -26.31 -18.65 19.24
C PHE A 86 -26.38 -18.94 20.74
N ASN A 87 -25.44 -18.37 21.51
CA ASN A 87 -25.39 -18.54 22.95
C ASN A 87 -26.58 -17.87 23.66
N ILE A 88 -27.02 -16.70 23.21
CA ILE A 88 -28.11 -15.91 23.84
C ILE A 88 -29.50 -16.42 23.43
N SER A 89 -29.75 -16.57 22.15
CA SER A 89 -31.09 -16.74 21.57
C SER A 89 -31.29 -18.09 20.87
N GLY A 90 -30.21 -18.80 20.55
CA GLY A 90 -30.25 -20.10 19.88
C GLY A 90 -30.01 -20.05 18.37
N PRO A 91 -30.16 -21.19 17.68
CA PRO A 91 -29.69 -21.36 16.32
C PRO A 91 -30.40 -20.50 15.28
N GLU A 92 -31.70 -20.24 15.42
CA GLU A 92 -32.46 -19.45 14.45
C GLU A 92 -31.96 -17.99 14.41
N SER A 93 -31.60 -17.43 15.57
CA SER A 93 -31.07 -16.06 15.63
C SER A 93 -29.66 -15.97 15.06
N ALA A 94 -28.80 -16.94 15.36
CA ALA A 94 -27.45 -17.01 14.78
C ALA A 94 -27.50 -17.18 13.25
N GLU A 95 -28.43 -17.98 12.75
CA GLU A 95 -28.67 -18.15 11.31
C GLU A 95 -29.04 -16.82 10.64
N MET A 96 -29.89 -16.00 11.25
CA MET A 96 -30.21 -14.67 10.73
C MET A 96 -28.97 -13.78 10.62
N ILE A 97 -28.03 -13.87 11.57
CA ILE A 97 -26.76 -13.12 11.51
C ILE A 97 -25.88 -13.62 10.37
N TYR A 98 -25.76 -14.94 10.20
CA TYR A 98 -25.01 -15.52 9.08
C TYR A 98 -25.60 -15.14 7.71
N GLU A 99 -26.93 -15.18 7.56
CA GLU A 99 -27.60 -14.74 6.32
C GLU A 99 -27.31 -13.28 6.00
N ARG A 100 -27.41 -12.39 7.00
CA ARG A 100 -27.06 -10.97 6.85
C ARG A 100 -25.60 -10.76 6.49
N GLY A 101 -24.70 -11.50 7.14
CA GLY A 101 -23.27 -11.44 6.87
C GLY A 101 -22.91 -11.92 5.46
N CYS A 102 -23.45 -13.06 5.03
CA CYS A 102 -23.21 -13.60 3.68
C CYS A 102 -23.84 -12.74 2.59
N ALA A 103 -24.97 -12.07 2.87
CA ALA A 103 -25.53 -11.07 1.95
C ALA A 103 -24.65 -9.81 1.86
N SER A 104 -23.95 -9.45 2.95
CA SER A 104 -23.06 -8.29 3.00
C SER A 104 -21.68 -8.55 2.39
N ILE A 105 -21.16 -9.78 2.53
CA ILE A 105 -19.87 -10.22 2.00
C ILE A 105 -20.05 -11.51 1.20
N THR A 106 -20.68 -11.40 0.04
CA THR A 106 -21.04 -12.57 -0.78
C THR A 106 -19.86 -13.44 -1.16
N ASN A 107 -18.65 -12.88 -1.24
CA ASN A 107 -17.44 -13.55 -1.68
C ASN A 107 -16.49 -13.99 -0.54
N SER A 108 -16.91 -13.90 0.74
CA SER A 108 -16.08 -14.38 1.86
C SER A 108 -16.10 -15.91 1.94
N VAL A 109 -15.00 -16.56 1.54
CA VAL A 109 -14.82 -18.02 1.69
C VAL A 109 -15.00 -18.44 3.15
N ASP A 110 -14.39 -17.70 4.07
CA ASP A 110 -14.40 -18.01 5.50
C ASP A 110 -15.83 -17.95 6.07
N LEU A 111 -16.58 -16.88 5.81
CA LEU A 111 -17.92 -16.71 6.39
C LEU A 111 -18.91 -17.77 5.90
N TRP A 112 -18.88 -18.10 4.61
CA TRP A 112 -19.70 -19.17 4.05
C TRP A 112 -19.30 -20.54 4.61
N THR A 113 -18.01 -20.79 4.80
CA THR A 113 -17.51 -22.05 5.38
C THR A 113 -17.98 -22.22 6.82
N GLU A 114 -17.92 -21.14 7.62
CA GLU A 114 -18.44 -21.11 8.99
C GLU A 114 -19.96 -21.31 9.02
N TYR A 115 -20.72 -20.62 8.14
CA TYR A 115 -22.17 -20.78 8.08
C TYR A 115 -22.58 -22.22 7.68
N CYS A 116 -21.91 -22.81 6.68
CA CYS A 116 -22.17 -24.19 6.29
C CYS A 116 -21.82 -25.17 7.43
N SER A 117 -20.74 -24.91 8.17
CA SER A 117 -20.36 -25.72 9.33
C SER A 117 -21.41 -25.63 10.44
N PHE A 118 -21.83 -24.42 10.78
CA PHE A 118 -22.90 -24.15 11.72
C PHE A 118 -24.22 -24.83 11.32
N LYS A 119 -24.63 -24.71 10.06
CA LYS A 119 -25.87 -25.31 9.55
C LYS A 119 -25.80 -26.84 9.59
N MET A 120 -24.65 -27.43 9.25
CA MET A 120 -24.42 -28.87 9.37
C MET A 120 -24.58 -29.37 10.82
N GLU A 121 -24.17 -28.59 11.82
CA GLU A 121 -24.24 -28.98 13.23
C GLU A 121 -25.63 -28.77 13.84
N THR A 122 -26.38 -27.77 13.36
CA THR A 122 -27.67 -27.35 13.94
C THR A 122 -28.89 -27.84 13.17
N THR A 123 -28.75 -28.25 11.91
CA THR A 123 -29.87 -28.67 11.05
C THR A 123 -29.75 -30.14 10.66
N HIS A 124 -30.73 -30.95 11.06
CA HIS A 124 -30.79 -32.39 10.74
C HIS A 124 -31.54 -32.71 9.43
N THR A 125 -31.86 -31.69 8.63
CA THR A 125 -32.62 -31.83 7.39
C THR A 125 -31.67 -31.74 6.18
N PRO A 126 -31.31 -32.86 5.51
CA PRO A 126 -30.20 -32.86 4.56
C PRO A 126 -30.36 -31.96 3.34
N HIS A 127 -31.59 -31.81 2.82
CA HIS A 127 -31.81 -30.98 1.64
C HIS A 127 -31.53 -29.48 1.91
N LEU A 128 -31.85 -28.98 3.11
CA LEU A 128 -31.59 -27.59 3.49
C LEU A 128 -30.09 -27.32 3.64
N VAL A 129 -29.35 -28.27 4.21
CA VAL A 129 -27.88 -28.15 4.33
C VAL A 129 -27.23 -28.14 2.96
N ARG A 130 -27.67 -29.03 2.05
CA ARG A 130 -27.16 -29.08 0.67
C ARG A 130 -27.51 -27.82 -0.13
N GLU A 131 -28.72 -27.29 0.02
CA GLU A 131 -29.13 -26.04 -0.62
C GLU A 131 -28.21 -24.88 -0.20
N LEU A 132 -27.85 -24.81 1.09
CA LEU A 132 -26.90 -23.83 1.58
C LEU A 132 -25.50 -24.00 0.95
N PHE A 133 -24.98 -25.24 0.89
CA PHE A 133 -23.70 -25.53 0.24
C PHE A 133 -23.70 -25.14 -1.24
N GLU A 134 -24.76 -25.45 -1.99
CA GLU A 134 -24.82 -25.07 -3.41
C GLU A 134 -24.94 -23.56 -3.61
N ARG A 135 -25.68 -22.86 -2.73
CA ARG A 135 -25.71 -21.40 -2.71
C ARG A 135 -24.32 -20.83 -2.45
N ALA A 136 -23.62 -21.31 -1.43
CA ALA A 136 -22.23 -20.91 -1.15
C ALA A 136 -21.31 -21.18 -2.36
N ALA A 137 -21.41 -22.37 -2.97
CA ALA A 137 -20.59 -22.74 -4.14
C ALA A 137 -20.83 -21.81 -5.36
N SER A 138 -22.03 -21.24 -5.49
CA SER A 138 -22.33 -20.27 -6.56
C SER A 138 -21.63 -18.92 -6.38
N HIS A 139 -21.27 -18.56 -5.14
CA HIS A 139 -20.59 -17.30 -4.82
C HIS A 139 -19.09 -17.45 -4.66
N ILE A 140 -18.64 -18.48 -3.93
CA ILE A 140 -17.23 -18.65 -3.54
C ILE A 140 -16.56 -19.88 -4.16
N GLY A 141 -17.30 -20.73 -4.88
CA GLY A 141 -16.76 -22.01 -5.37
C GLY A 141 -15.62 -21.87 -6.40
N LEU A 142 -15.52 -20.71 -7.06
CA LEU A 142 -14.46 -20.38 -8.02
C LEU A 142 -13.27 -19.62 -7.41
N ASP A 143 -13.34 -19.26 -6.11
CA ASP A 143 -12.24 -18.57 -5.44
C ASP A 143 -11.00 -19.46 -5.42
N PHE A 144 -9.83 -18.85 -5.67
CA PHE A 144 -8.55 -19.55 -5.68
C PHE A 144 -8.25 -20.25 -4.34
N LEU A 145 -8.74 -19.72 -3.23
CA LEU A 145 -8.59 -20.27 -1.87
C LEU A 145 -9.86 -20.95 -1.35
N SER A 146 -10.82 -21.33 -2.20
CA SER A 146 -12.08 -22.02 -1.82
C SER A 146 -11.93 -23.44 -1.24
N HIS A 147 -10.70 -23.96 -1.15
CA HIS A 147 -10.41 -25.31 -0.67
C HIS A 147 -10.98 -25.66 0.74
N PRO A 148 -11.05 -24.76 1.75
CA PRO A 148 -11.67 -25.09 3.04
C PRO A 148 -13.18 -25.33 2.91
N PHE A 149 -13.86 -24.55 2.05
CA PHE A 149 -15.28 -24.73 1.77
C PHE A 149 -15.55 -26.10 1.12
N TRP A 150 -14.77 -26.45 0.09
CA TRP A 150 -14.91 -27.74 -0.58
C TRP A 150 -14.61 -28.93 0.33
N ASP A 151 -13.63 -28.79 1.23
CA ASP A 151 -13.36 -29.80 2.26
C ASP A 151 -14.57 -30.00 3.17
N LYS A 152 -15.21 -28.92 3.62
CA LYS A 152 -16.42 -28.98 4.44
C LYS A 152 -17.60 -29.63 3.71
N TYR A 153 -17.78 -29.34 2.42
CA TYR A 153 -18.84 -29.97 1.66
C TYR A 153 -18.61 -31.48 1.50
N LEU A 154 -17.38 -31.88 1.20
CA LEU A 154 -17.01 -33.30 1.11
C LEU A 154 -17.08 -34.01 2.46
N GLU A 155 -16.72 -33.33 3.56
CA GLU A 155 -16.86 -33.84 4.92
C GLU A 155 -18.34 -34.14 5.23
N TYR A 156 -19.24 -33.21 4.91
CA TYR A 156 -20.67 -33.39 5.11
C TYR A 156 -21.21 -34.61 4.35
N GLU A 157 -20.95 -34.71 3.04
CA GLU A 157 -21.45 -35.85 2.25
C GLU A 157 -20.80 -37.18 2.66
N THR A 158 -19.58 -37.14 3.23
CA THR A 158 -18.96 -38.33 3.84
C THR A 158 -19.72 -38.76 5.10
N ARG A 159 -20.15 -37.83 5.97
CA ARG A 159 -20.99 -38.13 7.14
C ARG A 159 -22.37 -38.66 6.76
N GLN A 160 -22.88 -38.29 5.58
CA GLN A 160 -24.15 -38.79 5.03
C GLN A 160 -24.00 -40.12 4.26
N GLU A 161 -22.78 -40.66 4.13
CA GLU A 161 -22.47 -41.85 3.32
C GLU A 161 -22.94 -41.72 1.85
N ALA A 162 -23.05 -40.47 1.35
CA ALA A 162 -23.57 -40.16 0.02
C ALA A 162 -22.45 -40.20 -1.03
N HIS A 163 -21.98 -41.42 -1.33
CA HIS A 163 -20.85 -41.64 -2.23
C HIS A 163 -21.05 -41.06 -3.65
N ASP A 164 -22.26 -41.13 -4.19
CA ASP A 164 -22.66 -40.52 -5.48
C ASP A 164 -22.44 -39.01 -5.49
N LYS A 165 -22.82 -38.32 -4.41
CA LYS A 165 -22.63 -36.87 -4.26
C LYS A 165 -21.17 -36.49 -4.12
N ILE A 166 -20.39 -37.26 -3.35
CA ILE A 166 -18.94 -37.06 -3.22
C ILE A 166 -18.27 -37.07 -4.59
N PHE A 167 -18.63 -38.04 -5.43
CA PHE A 167 -18.06 -38.15 -6.78
C PHE A 167 -18.50 -37.00 -7.68
N ALA A 168 -19.78 -36.61 -7.65
CA ALA A 168 -20.28 -35.48 -8.43
C ALA A 168 -19.58 -34.16 -8.04
N ILE A 169 -19.36 -33.93 -6.75
CA ILE A 169 -18.64 -32.74 -6.23
C ILE A 169 -17.18 -32.78 -6.68
N LEU A 170 -16.48 -33.91 -6.53
CA LEU A 170 -15.10 -34.04 -6.98
C LEU A 170 -14.97 -33.84 -8.50
N ASN A 171 -15.91 -34.38 -9.29
CA ASN A 171 -15.96 -34.17 -10.74
C ASN A 171 -16.12 -32.68 -11.10
N ARG A 172 -16.85 -31.90 -10.29
CA ARG A 172 -16.91 -30.43 -10.45
C ARG A 172 -15.58 -29.77 -10.07
N ILE A 173 -15.00 -30.13 -8.92
CA ILE A 173 -13.78 -29.53 -8.37
C ILE A 173 -12.56 -29.67 -9.29
N ILE A 174 -12.39 -30.82 -9.97
CA ILE A 174 -11.21 -31.05 -10.82
C ILE A 174 -11.07 -30.08 -12.00
N HIS A 175 -12.13 -29.35 -12.34
CA HIS A 175 -12.15 -28.34 -13.40
C HIS A 175 -11.84 -26.92 -12.88
N ILE A 176 -11.68 -26.73 -11.57
CA ILE A 176 -11.51 -25.41 -10.96
C ILE A 176 -10.03 -25.17 -10.66
N PRO A 177 -9.40 -24.13 -11.24
CA PRO A 177 -8.01 -23.79 -10.96
C PRO A 177 -7.90 -23.09 -9.61
N MET A 178 -7.75 -23.88 -8.55
CA MET A 178 -7.66 -23.44 -7.16
C MET A 178 -6.40 -23.97 -6.46
N HIS A 179 -6.04 -23.37 -5.33
CA HIS A 179 -5.03 -23.90 -4.44
C HIS A 179 -5.39 -25.34 -4.00
N GLN A 180 -4.38 -26.21 -3.93
CA GLN A 180 -4.53 -27.63 -3.60
C GLN A 180 -5.40 -28.46 -4.57
N TYR A 181 -5.66 -28.02 -5.81
CA TYR A 181 -6.38 -28.80 -6.83
C TYR A 181 -5.93 -30.27 -6.95
N ALA A 182 -4.62 -30.54 -6.82
CA ALA A 182 -4.03 -31.86 -6.98
C ALA A 182 -4.55 -32.91 -5.99
N ARG A 183 -4.83 -32.54 -4.73
CA ARG A 183 -5.35 -33.48 -3.72
C ARG A 183 -6.75 -33.96 -4.08
N TYR A 184 -7.56 -33.08 -4.67
CA TYR A 184 -8.92 -33.41 -5.09
C TYR A 184 -8.91 -34.30 -6.32
N PHE A 185 -8.01 -34.04 -7.27
CA PHE A 185 -7.84 -34.91 -8.42
C PHE A 185 -7.40 -36.32 -8.03
N GLU A 186 -6.47 -36.45 -7.07
CA GLU A 186 -6.05 -37.75 -6.57
C GLU A 186 -7.22 -38.51 -5.93
N ARG A 187 -7.99 -37.84 -5.06
CA ARG A 187 -9.20 -38.42 -4.45
C ARG A 187 -10.26 -38.79 -5.49
N PHE A 188 -10.47 -37.96 -6.50
CA PHE A 188 -11.36 -38.25 -7.63
C PHE A 188 -10.91 -39.51 -8.38
N ARG A 189 -9.65 -39.55 -8.79
CA ARG A 189 -9.06 -40.66 -9.55
C ARG A 189 -9.19 -41.99 -8.82
N GLN A 190 -8.94 -42.02 -7.51
CA GLN A 190 -9.13 -43.22 -6.68
C GLN A 190 -10.56 -43.77 -6.76
N LEU A 191 -11.57 -42.89 -6.76
CA LEU A 191 -12.99 -43.29 -6.89
C LEU A 191 -13.35 -43.74 -8.31
N THR A 192 -12.67 -43.25 -9.34
CA THR A 192 -12.96 -43.69 -10.73
C THR A 192 -12.66 -45.17 -10.97
N HIS A 193 -11.68 -45.73 -10.24
CA HIS A 193 -11.28 -47.13 -10.41
C HIS A 193 -12.34 -48.14 -9.96
N THR A 194 -13.22 -47.77 -9.02
CA THR A 194 -14.23 -48.67 -8.45
C THR A 194 -15.63 -48.46 -9.05
N ARG A 195 -15.81 -47.46 -9.92
CA ARG A 195 -17.12 -47.10 -10.48
C ARG A 195 -17.41 -47.76 -11.86
N PRO A 196 -18.69 -47.97 -12.20
CA PRO A 196 -19.12 -48.39 -13.54
C PRO A 196 -18.75 -47.35 -14.60
N LEU A 197 -18.47 -47.79 -15.83
CA LEU A 197 -18.04 -46.91 -16.93
C LEU A 197 -19.09 -45.85 -17.28
N GLU A 198 -20.37 -46.21 -17.16
CA GLU A 198 -21.53 -45.36 -17.47
C GLU A 198 -21.70 -44.20 -16.48
N GLU A 199 -21.09 -44.29 -15.30
CA GLU A 199 -21.07 -43.21 -14.31
C GLU A 199 -19.87 -42.26 -14.51
N LEU A 200 -18.81 -42.71 -15.19
CA LEU A 200 -17.59 -41.93 -15.35
C LEU A 200 -17.71 -40.91 -16.49
N VAL A 201 -18.29 -41.32 -17.62
CA VAL A 201 -18.41 -40.50 -18.83
C VAL A 201 -19.74 -40.79 -19.53
N SER A 202 -20.20 -39.88 -20.39
CA SER A 202 -21.44 -40.05 -21.16
C SER A 202 -21.40 -41.31 -22.05
N ALA A 203 -22.56 -41.91 -22.32
CA ALA A 203 -22.68 -43.08 -23.19
C ALA A 203 -22.02 -42.89 -24.58
N ASP A 204 -22.09 -41.68 -25.15
CA ASP A 204 -21.45 -41.36 -26.43
C ASP A 204 -19.92 -41.43 -26.36
N MET A 205 -19.33 -41.00 -25.24
CA MET A 205 -17.88 -41.07 -24.99
C MET A 205 -17.43 -42.52 -24.77
N VAL A 206 -18.22 -43.33 -24.05
CA VAL A 206 -17.96 -44.78 -23.92
C VAL A 206 -17.98 -45.46 -25.29
N ALA A 207 -18.99 -45.18 -26.11
CA ALA A 207 -19.12 -45.73 -27.45
C ALA A 207 -17.94 -45.33 -28.35
N ARG A 208 -17.50 -44.06 -28.28
CA ARG A 208 -16.33 -43.58 -28.99
C ARG A 208 -15.05 -44.30 -28.56
N TYR A 209 -14.77 -44.39 -27.26
CA TYR A 209 -13.57 -45.08 -26.77
C TYR A 209 -13.59 -46.57 -27.10
N ARG A 210 -14.77 -47.20 -27.05
CA ARG A 210 -14.94 -48.58 -27.48
C ARG A 210 -14.61 -48.76 -28.96
N ALA A 211 -15.12 -47.88 -29.82
CA ALA A 211 -14.80 -47.90 -31.25
C ALA A 211 -13.30 -47.70 -31.53
N GLU A 212 -12.63 -46.82 -30.77
CA GLU A 212 -11.17 -46.63 -30.88
C GLU A 212 -10.40 -47.89 -30.44
N VAL A 213 -10.78 -48.53 -29.33
CA VAL A 213 -10.14 -49.77 -28.85
C VAL A 213 -10.36 -50.92 -29.84
N ASP A 214 -11.57 -51.05 -30.38
CA ASP A 214 -11.92 -52.07 -31.37
C ASP A 214 -11.15 -51.86 -32.69
N ALA A 215 -10.97 -50.60 -33.12
CA ALA A 215 -10.17 -50.26 -34.30
C ALA A 215 -8.67 -50.56 -34.10
N GLU A 216 -8.12 -50.24 -32.92
CA GLU A 216 -6.74 -50.58 -32.55
C GLU A 216 -6.53 -52.10 -32.52
N ALA A 217 -7.48 -52.86 -31.94
CA ALA A 217 -7.42 -54.32 -31.91
C ALA A 217 -7.49 -54.95 -33.31
N ALA A 218 -8.34 -54.40 -34.19
CA ALA A 218 -8.45 -54.82 -35.59
C ALA A 218 -7.15 -54.60 -36.38
N GLN A 219 -6.39 -53.54 -36.07
CA GLN A 219 -5.11 -53.25 -36.72
C GLN A 219 -4.04 -54.32 -36.47
N PHE A 220 -4.10 -55.03 -35.34
CA PHE A 220 -3.19 -56.12 -34.99
C PHE A 220 -3.77 -57.51 -35.24
N GLY A 221 -5.02 -57.61 -35.74
CA GLY A 221 -5.69 -58.89 -36.00
C GLY A 221 -5.99 -59.71 -34.74
N VAL A 222 -6.12 -59.06 -33.57
CA VAL A 222 -6.34 -59.73 -32.28
C VAL A 222 -7.77 -59.49 -31.79
N GLN A 223 -8.51 -60.55 -31.46
CA GLN A 223 -9.77 -60.43 -30.70
C GLN A 223 -9.46 -60.39 -29.20
N LYS A 224 -9.66 -59.24 -28.57
CA LYS A 224 -9.46 -59.07 -27.13
C LYS A 224 -10.70 -59.55 -26.34
N PRO A 225 -10.53 -60.24 -25.21
CA PRO A 225 -11.62 -60.52 -24.28
C PRO A 225 -12.31 -59.25 -23.79
N GLU A 226 -13.60 -59.32 -23.46
CA GLU A 226 -14.41 -58.17 -23.00
C GLU A 226 -13.77 -57.43 -21.81
N LEU A 227 -13.15 -58.16 -20.87
CA LEU A 227 -12.43 -57.60 -19.73
C LEU A 227 -11.19 -56.78 -20.13
N GLU A 228 -10.50 -57.17 -21.21
CA GLU A 228 -9.37 -56.40 -21.74
C GLU A 228 -9.85 -55.15 -22.49
N ILE A 229 -10.98 -55.25 -23.19
CA ILE A 229 -11.63 -54.10 -23.83
C ILE A 229 -12.04 -53.08 -22.76
N GLU A 230 -12.70 -53.53 -21.68
CA GLU A 230 -13.08 -52.64 -20.57
C GLU A 230 -11.87 -51.96 -19.93
N ARG A 231 -10.79 -52.71 -19.69
CA ARG A 231 -9.53 -52.16 -19.15
C ARG A 231 -8.93 -51.08 -20.06
N ASP A 232 -8.92 -51.32 -21.37
CA ASP A 232 -8.35 -50.37 -22.34
C ASP A 232 -9.25 -49.12 -22.48
N ILE A 233 -10.58 -49.26 -22.40
CA ILE A 233 -11.51 -48.12 -22.30
C ILE A 233 -11.27 -47.31 -21.02
N ARG A 234 -11.10 -47.98 -19.86
CA ARG A 234 -10.76 -47.31 -18.59
C ARG A 234 -9.45 -46.54 -18.69
N ALA A 235 -8.44 -47.07 -19.39
CA ALA A 235 -7.18 -46.37 -19.62
C ALA A 235 -7.36 -45.10 -20.48
N LYS A 236 -8.22 -45.14 -21.51
CA LYS A 236 -8.56 -43.94 -22.31
C LYS A 236 -9.32 -42.90 -21.49
N ILE A 237 -10.24 -43.32 -20.63
CA ILE A 237 -10.95 -42.42 -19.70
C ILE A 237 -9.98 -41.79 -18.71
N ASP A 238 -9.10 -42.56 -18.07
CA ASP A 238 -8.07 -42.04 -17.16
C ASP A 238 -7.15 -41.02 -17.86
N ALA A 239 -6.77 -41.29 -19.11
CA ALA A 239 -6.02 -40.34 -19.92
C ALA A 239 -6.79 -39.03 -20.18
N SER A 240 -8.10 -39.09 -20.41
CA SER A 240 -8.95 -37.89 -20.57
C SER A 240 -9.05 -37.07 -19.28
N PHE A 241 -9.19 -37.72 -18.13
CA PHE A 241 -9.17 -37.03 -16.84
C PHE A 241 -7.79 -36.44 -16.52
N TYR A 242 -6.71 -37.11 -16.92
CA TYR A 242 -5.37 -36.57 -16.77
C TYR A 242 -5.15 -35.31 -17.61
N GLN A 243 -5.76 -35.19 -18.79
CA GLN A 243 -5.76 -33.95 -19.57
C GLN A 243 -6.46 -32.81 -18.83
N ILE A 244 -7.59 -33.08 -18.16
CA ILE A 244 -8.27 -32.09 -17.30
C ILE A 244 -7.32 -31.66 -16.17
N PHE A 245 -6.64 -32.59 -15.51
CA PHE A 245 -5.65 -32.27 -14.48
C PHE A 245 -4.52 -31.37 -15.00
N GLN A 246 -3.97 -31.67 -16.17
CA GLN A 246 -2.93 -30.86 -16.81
C GLN A 246 -3.43 -29.44 -17.09
N HIS A 247 -4.63 -29.31 -17.66
CA HIS A 247 -5.23 -28.00 -17.91
C HIS A 247 -5.45 -27.21 -16.60
N THR A 248 -6.03 -27.83 -15.59
CA THR A 248 -6.25 -27.19 -14.28
C THR A 248 -4.92 -26.81 -13.61
N GLN A 249 -3.87 -27.64 -13.74
CA GLN A 249 -2.52 -27.35 -13.27
C GLN A 249 -1.93 -26.11 -13.95
N GLU A 250 -2.03 -26.03 -15.27
CA GLU A 250 -1.54 -24.90 -16.06
C GLU A 250 -2.26 -23.60 -15.66
N GLU A 251 -3.59 -23.62 -15.62
CA GLU A 251 -4.43 -22.48 -15.25
C GLU A 251 -4.20 -22.01 -13.81
N THR A 252 -3.97 -22.95 -12.88
CA THR A 252 -3.59 -22.63 -11.49
C THR A 252 -2.21 -21.99 -11.44
N SER A 253 -1.25 -22.49 -12.23
CA SER A 253 0.13 -22.00 -12.23
C SER A 253 0.26 -20.59 -12.79
N LYS A 254 -0.53 -20.24 -13.83
CA LYS A 254 -0.62 -18.86 -14.34
C LYS A 254 -1.00 -17.89 -13.22
N ARG A 255 -2.04 -18.24 -12.46
CA ARG A 255 -2.63 -17.39 -11.40
C ARG A 255 -1.81 -17.36 -10.12
N TRP A 256 -1.07 -18.43 -9.84
CA TRP A 256 -0.20 -18.51 -8.67
C TRP A 256 0.81 -17.36 -8.60
N THR A 257 1.27 -16.84 -9.74
CA THR A 257 2.20 -15.71 -9.78
C THR A 257 1.64 -14.44 -9.16
N TYR A 258 0.33 -14.23 -9.22
CA TYR A 258 -0.37 -13.11 -8.59
C TYR A 258 -0.82 -13.46 -7.18
N GLU A 259 -1.39 -14.65 -7.00
CA GLU A 259 -1.94 -15.12 -5.71
C GLU A 259 -0.85 -15.26 -4.64
N ALA A 260 0.38 -15.62 -5.02
CA ALA A 260 1.50 -15.73 -4.08
C ALA A 260 1.92 -14.38 -3.49
N GLU A 261 1.69 -13.29 -4.22
CA GLU A 261 2.02 -11.92 -3.84
C GLU A 261 0.92 -11.26 -3.00
N ILE A 262 -0.30 -11.81 -2.97
CA ILE A 262 -1.37 -11.30 -2.11
C ILE A 262 -1.07 -11.66 -0.65
N LYS A 263 -0.73 -10.65 0.15
CA LYS A 263 -0.41 -10.83 1.59
C LYS A 263 -1.66 -10.74 2.47
N ARG A 264 -2.63 -9.91 2.07
CA ARG A 264 -3.84 -9.60 2.85
C ARG A 264 -5.11 -9.83 2.02
N PRO A 265 -5.65 -11.07 1.97
CA PRO A 265 -6.85 -11.40 1.18
C PRO A 265 -8.16 -11.01 1.88
N TYR A 266 -8.10 -10.26 2.98
CA TYR A 266 -9.24 -9.84 3.78
C TYR A 266 -9.25 -8.32 3.96
N PHE A 267 -10.40 -7.76 4.30
CA PHE A 267 -10.53 -6.33 4.57
C PHE A 267 -9.82 -5.93 5.87
N HIS A 268 -9.12 -4.80 5.82
CA HIS A 268 -8.63 -4.09 7.01
C HIS A 268 -8.62 -2.59 6.73
N VAL A 269 -8.81 -1.79 7.77
CA VAL A 269 -8.91 -0.32 7.66
C VAL A 269 -7.59 0.38 7.38
N THR A 270 -6.47 -0.29 7.67
CA THR A 270 -5.14 0.23 7.33
C THR A 270 -4.89 0.12 5.84
N GLU A 271 -4.16 1.09 5.32
CA GLU A 271 -3.79 1.11 3.91
C GLU A 271 -2.96 -0.13 3.52
N LEU A 272 -3.14 -0.55 2.27
CA LEU A 272 -2.32 -1.55 1.59
C LEU A 272 -1.02 -0.92 1.12
N GLU A 273 0.06 -1.69 1.19
CA GLU A 273 1.32 -1.38 0.53
C GLU A 273 1.09 -1.15 -0.98
N HIS A 274 1.75 -0.16 -1.56
CA HIS A 274 1.60 0.16 -2.99
C HIS A 274 1.81 -1.06 -3.92
N GLN A 275 2.75 -1.96 -3.58
CA GLN A 275 3.02 -3.16 -4.35
C GLN A 275 1.83 -4.13 -4.40
N GLN A 276 1.00 -4.19 -3.34
CA GLN A 276 -0.23 -4.98 -3.35
C GLN A 276 -1.23 -4.40 -4.35
N LEU A 277 -1.36 -3.07 -4.42
CA LEU A 277 -2.23 -2.38 -5.38
C LEU A 277 -1.76 -2.67 -6.83
N ILE A 278 -0.45 -2.60 -7.09
CA ILE A 278 0.14 -2.95 -8.38
C ILE A 278 -0.17 -4.41 -8.75
N ASN A 279 -0.03 -5.34 -7.80
CA ASN A 279 -0.34 -6.75 -8.05
C ASN A 279 -1.81 -6.96 -8.41
N TRP A 280 -2.74 -6.30 -7.69
CA TRP A 280 -4.16 -6.36 -8.02
C TRP A 280 -4.47 -5.80 -9.40
N ARG A 281 -3.87 -4.67 -9.80
CA ARG A 281 -4.02 -4.11 -11.16
C ARG A 281 -3.58 -5.13 -12.22
N LYS A 282 -2.38 -5.71 -12.06
CA LYS A 282 -1.83 -6.71 -12.99
C LYS A 282 -2.66 -7.99 -13.04
N TYR A 283 -3.22 -8.41 -11.92
CA TYR A 283 -4.05 -9.62 -11.87
C TYR A 283 -5.40 -9.40 -12.55
N LEU A 284 -6.01 -8.22 -12.36
CA LEU A 284 -7.20 -7.83 -13.07
C LEU A 284 -6.95 -7.70 -14.58
N ASP A 285 -5.83 -7.08 -14.99
CA ASP A 285 -5.41 -7.03 -16.41
C ASP A 285 -5.36 -8.45 -17.00
N PHE A 286 -4.73 -9.39 -16.29
CA PHE A 286 -4.61 -10.77 -16.73
C PHE A 286 -5.95 -11.50 -16.89
N GLU A 287 -6.84 -11.48 -15.89
CA GLU A 287 -8.13 -12.18 -16.04
C GLU A 287 -9.03 -11.49 -17.08
N GLU A 288 -8.94 -10.17 -17.24
CA GLU A 288 -9.65 -9.43 -18.31
C GLU A 288 -9.19 -9.87 -19.70
N GLU A 289 -7.88 -10.08 -19.89
CA GLU A 289 -7.31 -10.61 -21.14
C GLU A 289 -7.74 -12.07 -21.41
N GLU A 290 -7.86 -12.91 -20.37
CA GLU A 290 -8.37 -14.28 -20.50
C GLU A 290 -9.88 -14.33 -20.85
N GLY A 291 -10.63 -13.27 -20.56
CA GLY A 291 -11.97 -13.03 -21.11
C GLY A 291 -13.12 -13.85 -20.49
N ASN A 292 -12.89 -14.56 -19.38
CA ASN A 292 -13.96 -15.30 -18.71
C ASN A 292 -14.77 -14.39 -17.77
N TYR A 293 -15.96 -13.98 -18.21
CA TYR A 293 -16.85 -13.07 -17.45
C TYR A 293 -17.04 -13.45 -15.98
N GLN A 294 -17.35 -14.72 -15.67
CA GLN A 294 -17.63 -15.14 -14.29
C GLN A 294 -16.38 -15.08 -13.42
N ARG A 295 -15.22 -15.45 -13.96
CA ARG A 295 -13.94 -15.36 -13.25
C ARG A 295 -13.52 -13.92 -13.02
N ILE A 296 -13.71 -13.05 -14.01
CA ILE A 296 -13.39 -11.62 -13.90
C ILE A 296 -14.24 -10.97 -12.81
N VAL A 297 -15.56 -11.21 -12.82
CA VAL A 297 -16.48 -10.74 -11.76
C VAL A 297 -16.04 -11.27 -10.39
N CYS A 298 -15.72 -12.57 -10.29
CA CYS A 298 -15.24 -13.16 -9.04
C CYS A 298 -13.95 -12.48 -8.55
N LEU A 299 -12.98 -12.23 -9.44
CA LEU A 299 -11.74 -11.56 -9.08
C LEU A 299 -11.96 -10.10 -8.66
N TYR A 300 -12.84 -9.37 -9.34
CA TYR A 300 -13.20 -8.02 -8.96
C TYR A 300 -13.82 -7.96 -7.57
N GLU A 301 -14.80 -8.82 -7.27
CA GLU A 301 -15.40 -8.86 -5.93
C GLU A 301 -14.35 -9.21 -4.87
N ARG A 302 -13.42 -10.15 -5.14
CA ARG A 302 -12.29 -10.47 -4.25
C ARG A 302 -11.36 -9.28 -4.04
N CYS A 303 -10.98 -8.60 -5.11
CA CYS A 303 -10.14 -7.41 -5.07
C CYS A 303 -10.79 -6.34 -4.19
N LEU A 304 -12.10 -6.12 -4.35
CA LEU A 304 -12.86 -5.13 -3.60
C LEU A 304 -12.98 -5.47 -2.11
N VAL A 305 -12.87 -6.72 -1.67
CA VAL A 305 -12.79 -7.02 -0.23
C VAL A 305 -11.53 -6.39 0.37
N THR A 306 -10.39 -6.58 -0.28
CA THR A 306 -9.10 -6.05 0.18
C THR A 306 -8.97 -4.56 -0.08
N CYS A 307 -9.50 -4.07 -1.21
CA CYS A 307 -9.25 -2.73 -1.75
C CYS A 307 -10.47 -1.80 -1.70
N CYS A 308 -11.51 -2.07 -0.89
CA CYS A 308 -12.76 -1.30 -0.94
C CYS A 308 -12.62 0.21 -0.68
N LEU A 309 -11.56 0.65 0.01
CA LEU A 309 -11.33 2.07 0.32
C LEU A 309 -10.64 2.83 -0.83
N TYR A 310 -10.21 2.10 -1.87
CA TYR A 310 -9.53 2.63 -3.06
C TYR A 310 -10.55 2.74 -4.20
N ASP A 311 -10.98 3.97 -4.48
CA ASP A 311 -11.99 4.28 -5.49
C ASP A 311 -11.56 3.87 -6.91
N GLU A 312 -10.26 3.80 -7.19
CA GLU A 312 -9.72 3.35 -8.49
C GLU A 312 -10.24 1.96 -8.91
N PHE A 313 -10.36 1.00 -7.99
CA PHE A 313 -10.78 -0.37 -8.32
C PHE A 313 -12.29 -0.44 -8.55
N TRP A 314 -13.07 0.34 -7.81
CA TRP A 314 -14.51 0.49 -8.05
C TRP A 314 -14.78 1.10 -9.42
N LEU A 315 -14.04 2.15 -9.77
CA LEU A 315 -14.17 2.83 -11.05
C LEU A 315 -13.72 1.96 -12.22
N ARG A 316 -12.63 1.21 -12.06
CA ARG A 316 -12.20 0.21 -13.04
C ARG A 316 -13.28 -0.85 -13.24
N TYR A 317 -13.85 -1.38 -12.16
CA TYR A 317 -14.90 -2.41 -12.24
C TYR A 317 -16.17 -1.87 -12.91
N ALA A 318 -16.63 -0.67 -12.54
CA ALA A 318 -17.78 -0.03 -13.15
C ALA A 318 -17.57 0.19 -14.66
N ARG A 319 -16.36 0.64 -15.07
CA ARG A 319 -15.99 0.81 -16.49
C ARG A 319 -15.99 -0.52 -17.23
N TRP A 320 -15.34 -1.54 -16.69
CA TRP A 320 -15.31 -2.88 -17.30
C TRP A 320 -16.72 -3.47 -17.44
N MET A 321 -17.55 -3.34 -16.40
CA MET A 321 -18.94 -3.81 -16.40
C MET A 321 -19.79 -3.02 -17.41
N SER A 322 -19.60 -1.71 -17.53
CA SER A 322 -20.33 -0.87 -18.50
C SER A 322 -20.00 -1.19 -19.95
N ALA A 323 -18.84 -1.80 -20.21
CA ALA A 323 -18.46 -2.27 -21.54
C ALA A 323 -19.16 -3.59 -21.93
N GLN A 324 -19.87 -4.24 -21.00
CA GLN A 324 -20.61 -5.47 -21.24
C GLN A 324 -22.06 -5.15 -21.67
N ASP A 325 -22.63 -6.01 -22.50
CA ASP A 325 -23.97 -5.81 -23.04
C ASP A 325 -25.06 -5.86 -21.95
N ASN A 326 -25.89 -4.81 -21.88
CA ASN A 326 -27.07 -4.69 -21.00
C ASN A 326 -26.75 -4.83 -19.50
N LYS A 327 -25.68 -4.18 -19.01
CA LYS A 327 -25.23 -4.25 -17.61
C LYS A 327 -25.39 -2.98 -16.79
N ASP A 328 -26.30 -2.09 -17.19
CA ASP A 328 -26.52 -0.81 -16.49
C ASP A 328 -26.91 -0.98 -15.02
N GLU A 329 -27.71 -2.00 -14.67
CA GLU A 329 -28.10 -2.23 -13.27
C GLU A 329 -26.92 -2.75 -12.42
N GLU A 330 -26.07 -3.60 -12.98
CA GLU A 330 -24.85 -4.04 -12.33
C GLU A 330 -23.86 -2.88 -12.13
N VAL A 331 -23.67 -2.02 -13.15
CA VAL A 331 -22.87 -0.79 -13.03
C VAL A 331 -23.40 0.11 -11.92
N ARG A 332 -24.71 0.32 -11.88
CA ARG A 332 -25.37 1.09 -10.81
C ARG A 332 -25.10 0.49 -9.44
N ASN A 333 -25.23 -0.83 -9.28
CA ASN A 333 -24.97 -1.52 -8.02
C ASN A 333 -23.52 -1.36 -7.56
N ILE A 334 -22.55 -1.41 -8.47
CA ILE A 334 -21.13 -1.16 -8.18
C ILE A 334 -20.95 0.26 -7.63
N TYR A 335 -21.49 1.26 -8.33
CA TYR A 335 -21.40 2.65 -7.89
C TYR A 335 -22.10 2.90 -6.57
N LEU A 336 -23.30 2.36 -6.35
CA LEU A 336 -24.04 2.53 -5.11
C LEU A 336 -23.26 1.94 -3.94
N ARG A 337 -22.74 0.71 -4.05
CA ARG A 337 -21.89 0.10 -3.02
C ARG A 337 -20.68 0.97 -2.71
N ALA A 338 -19.97 1.43 -3.73
CA ALA A 338 -18.81 2.31 -3.55
C ALA A 338 -19.20 3.62 -2.84
N ALA A 339 -20.26 4.28 -3.30
CA ALA A 339 -20.68 5.61 -2.87
C ALA A 339 -21.38 5.63 -1.49
N THR A 340 -22.07 4.57 -1.10
CA THR A 340 -22.88 4.58 0.13
C THR A 340 -22.29 3.77 1.26
N LEU A 341 -21.41 2.80 0.97
CA LEU A 341 -20.87 1.89 1.99
C LEU A 341 -19.36 2.06 2.20
N PHE A 342 -18.59 2.08 1.11
CA PHE A 342 -17.14 1.83 1.22
C PHE A 342 -16.27 3.08 1.10
N VAL A 343 -16.42 3.86 0.03
CA VAL A 343 -15.52 4.98 -0.25
C VAL A 343 -15.86 6.16 0.69
N PRO A 344 -14.89 6.69 1.46
CA PRO A 344 -15.13 7.81 2.38
C PRO A 344 -15.80 9.01 1.71
N ILE A 345 -16.62 9.75 2.47
CA ILE A 345 -17.35 10.91 1.92
C ILE A 345 -16.39 12.02 1.47
N SER A 346 -15.22 12.12 2.10
CA SER A 346 -14.13 13.05 1.77
C SER A 346 -13.55 12.87 0.37
N ARG A 347 -13.83 11.74 -0.30
CA ARG A 347 -13.47 11.45 -1.69
C ARG A 347 -14.73 11.51 -2.58
N PRO A 348 -15.05 12.68 -3.18
CA PRO A 348 -16.29 12.85 -3.93
C PRO A 348 -16.28 12.19 -5.32
N GLY A 349 -15.10 11.86 -5.87
CA GLY A 349 -14.92 11.40 -7.24
C GLY A 349 -15.88 10.28 -7.68
N VAL A 350 -15.96 9.19 -6.92
CA VAL A 350 -16.88 8.07 -7.23
C VAL A 350 -18.35 8.46 -7.25
N ARG A 351 -18.77 9.41 -6.39
CA ARG A 351 -20.15 9.91 -6.32
C ARG A 351 -20.47 10.82 -7.49
N LEU A 352 -19.50 11.61 -7.93
CA LEU A 352 -19.64 12.41 -9.15
C LEU A 352 -19.76 11.51 -10.39
N GLN A 353 -18.96 10.44 -10.47
CA GLN A 353 -19.10 9.44 -11.54
C GLN A 353 -20.47 8.76 -11.54
N LEU A 354 -21.01 8.41 -10.36
CA LEU A 354 -22.37 7.91 -10.24
C LEU A 354 -23.40 8.95 -10.74
N ALA A 355 -23.24 10.23 -10.40
CA ALA A 355 -24.14 11.28 -10.89
C ALA A 355 -24.09 11.42 -12.42
N TYR A 356 -22.91 11.31 -13.03
CA TYR A 356 -22.76 11.31 -14.49
C TYR A 356 -23.41 10.08 -15.13
N PHE A 357 -23.25 8.91 -14.51
CA PHE A 357 -23.89 7.68 -14.95
C PHE A 357 -25.43 7.78 -14.89
N GLU A 358 -25.99 8.31 -13.80
CA GLU A 358 -27.44 8.49 -13.70
C GLU A 358 -27.98 9.54 -14.66
N GLU A 359 -27.20 10.61 -14.94
CA GLU A 359 -27.53 11.55 -16.02
C GLU A 359 -27.56 10.85 -17.38
N MET A 360 -26.57 10.01 -17.69
CA MET A 360 -26.52 9.21 -18.93
C MET A 360 -27.74 8.29 -19.05
N CYS A 361 -28.16 7.66 -17.94
CA CYS A 361 -29.38 6.84 -17.90
C CYS A 361 -30.69 7.65 -17.93
N GLY A 362 -30.62 8.98 -18.03
CA GLY A 362 -31.78 9.87 -18.06
C GLY A 362 -32.44 10.11 -16.70
N ARG A 363 -31.84 9.65 -15.59
CA ARG A 363 -32.33 9.82 -14.21
C ARG A 363 -31.79 11.12 -13.61
N ILE A 364 -32.17 12.25 -14.23
CA ILE A 364 -31.62 13.57 -13.94
C ILE A 364 -31.85 14.01 -12.48
N GLU A 365 -33.03 13.72 -11.91
CA GLU A 365 -33.31 14.07 -10.51
C GLU A 365 -32.39 13.32 -9.54
N VAL A 366 -32.11 12.04 -9.80
CA VAL A 366 -31.17 11.25 -9.00
C VAL A 366 -29.76 11.87 -9.06
N ALA A 367 -29.32 12.29 -10.25
CA ALA A 367 -28.05 12.99 -10.39
C ALA A 367 -28.01 14.29 -9.56
N ARG A 368 -29.11 15.07 -9.50
CA ARG A 368 -29.21 16.27 -8.66
C ARG A 368 -29.16 15.92 -7.17
N ASP A 369 -29.90 14.90 -6.75
CA ASP A 369 -29.93 14.43 -5.36
C ASP A 369 -28.55 13.99 -4.88
N ILE A 370 -27.77 13.32 -5.75
CA ILE A 370 -26.39 12.92 -5.44
C ILE A 370 -25.51 14.16 -5.19
N HIS A 371 -25.57 15.18 -6.05
CA HIS A 371 -24.81 16.42 -5.83
C HIS A 371 -25.22 17.12 -4.53
N ALA A 372 -26.52 17.22 -4.27
CA ALA A 372 -27.03 17.79 -3.02
C ALA A 372 -26.53 17.00 -1.79
N ALA A 373 -26.56 15.68 -1.83
CA ALA A 373 -26.08 14.81 -0.76
C ALA A 373 -24.57 14.97 -0.48
N ILE A 374 -23.75 15.14 -1.53
CA ILE A 374 -22.31 15.45 -1.37
C ILE A 374 -22.16 16.77 -0.61
N LEU A 375 -22.83 17.83 -1.06
CA LEU A 375 -22.68 19.18 -0.49
C LEU A 375 -23.28 19.33 0.91
N MET A 376 -24.22 18.47 1.31
CA MET A 376 -24.68 18.40 2.70
C MET A 376 -23.56 18.00 3.67
N LYS A 377 -22.57 17.22 3.21
CA LYS A 377 -21.43 16.77 4.03
C LYS A 377 -20.16 17.55 3.72
N LEU A 378 -19.98 17.98 2.48
CA LEU A 378 -18.82 18.74 1.99
C LEU A 378 -19.28 20.05 1.31
N PRO A 379 -19.76 21.05 2.08
CA PRO A 379 -20.28 22.29 1.52
C PRO A 379 -19.23 23.08 0.71
N ASP A 380 -17.94 22.92 1.03
CA ASP A 380 -16.82 23.59 0.37
C ASP A 380 -16.23 22.82 -0.84
N CYS A 381 -16.91 21.77 -1.31
CA CYS A 381 -16.40 20.96 -2.42
C CYS A 381 -16.60 21.67 -3.77
N VAL A 382 -15.60 22.46 -4.19
CA VAL A 382 -15.58 23.17 -5.50
C VAL A 382 -15.93 22.22 -6.66
N GLU A 383 -15.34 21.03 -6.68
CA GLU A 383 -15.56 20.06 -7.74
C GLU A 383 -17.04 19.65 -7.87
N ALA A 384 -17.69 19.33 -6.75
CA ALA A 384 -19.10 18.95 -6.74
C ALA A 384 -20.01 20.13 -7.14
N ILE A 385 -19.69 21.35 -6.72
CA ILE A 385 -20.46 22.55 -7.10
C ILE A 385 -20.33 22.81 -8.60
N VAL A 386 -19.12 22.75 -9.15
CA VAL A 386 -18.87 22.93 -10.60
C VAL A 386 -19.52 21.83 -11.42
N SER A 387 -19.45 20.58 -10.94
CA SER A 387 -20.16 19.45 -11.56
C SER A 387 -21.67 19.69 -11.60
N TRP A 388 -22.26 20.14 -10.48
CA TRP A 388 -23.69 20.43 -10.40
C TRP A 388 -24.10 21.59 -11.31
N ALA A 389 -23.33 22.68 -11.34
CA ALA A 389 -23.57 23.79 -12.24
C ALA A 389 -23.53 23.33 -13.71
N ASN A 390 -22.58 22.46 -14.07
CA ASN A 390 -22.49 21.87 -15.41
C ASN A 390 -23.65 20.94 -15.75
N LEU A 391 -24.13 20.14 -14.79
CA LEU A 391 -25.37 19.36 -14.93
C LEU A 391 -26.55 20.30 -15.23
N GLN A 392 -26.75 21.34 -14.41
CA GLN A 392 -27.84 22.30 -14.63
C GLN A 392 -27.70 23.05 -15.96
N ARG A 393 -26.47 23.36 -16.39
CA ARG A 393 -26.23 23.96 -17.70
C ARG A 393 -26.74 23.08 -18.84
N ARG A 394 -26.44 21.77 -18.80
CA ARG A 394 -26.86 20.81 -19.83
C ARG A 394 -28.37 20.58 -19.82
N GLN A 395 -28.97 20.53 -18.64
CA GLN A 395 -30.37 20.13 -18.47
C GLN A 395 -31.36 21.31 -18.48
N SER A 396 -30.93 22.47 -18.00
CA SER A 396 -31.79 23.62 -17.67
C SER A 396 -31.25 24.96 -18.21
N GLY A 397 -30.10 24.95 -18.91
CA GLY A 397 -29.52 26.13 -19.53
C GLY A 397 -28.61 26.97 -18.63
N LEU A 398 -28.09 28.06 -19.21
CA LEU A 398 -27.03 28.87 -18.62
C LEU A 398 -27.43 29.50 -17.28
N ASP A 399 -28.64 30.06 -17.19
CA ASP A 399 -29.09 30.78 -16.00
C ASP A 399 -29.19 29.84 -14.80
N ALA A 400 -29.66 28.61 -15.01
CA ALA A 400 -29.72 27.60 -13.95
C ALA A 400 -28.33 27.25 -13.39
N ALA A 401 -27.30 27.21 -14.24
CA ALA A 401 -25.92 26.99 -13.79
C ALA A 401 -25.38 28.18 -12.98
N ILE A 402 -25.71 29.41 -13.39
CA ILE A 402 -25.34 30.63 -12.66
C ILE A 402 -26.01 30.66 -11.29
N GLU A 403 -27.28 30.27 -11.20
CA GLU A 403 -28.00 30.21 -9.91
C GLU A 403 -27.37 29.20 -8.94
N VAL A 404 -26.80 28.08 -9.42
CA VAL A 404 -26.02 27.17 -8.56
C VAL A 404 -24.82 27.90 -7.95
N TYR A 405 -24.02 28.61 -8.75
CA TYR A 405 -22.87 29.35 -8.23
C TYR A 405 -23.29 30.45 -7.26
N LYS A 406 -24.32 31.24 -7.59
CA LYS A 406 -24.83 32.30 -6.69
C LYS A 406 -25.29 31.73 -5.35
N ALA A 407 -26.08 30.66 -5.37
CA ALA A 407 -26.57 30.03 -4.14
C ALA A 407 -25.43 29.59 -3.21
N GLN A 408 -24.33 29.07 -3.77
CA GLN A 408 -23.16 28.66 -2.99
C GLN A 408 -22.29 29.87 -2.56
N ILE A 409 -22.16 30.90 -3.39
CA ILE A 409 -21.45 32.14 -3.04
C ILE A 409 -22.18 32.90 -1.91
N ASP A 410 -23.51 32.92 -1.92
CA ASP A 410 -24.33 33.57 -0.90
C ASP A 410 -24.44 32.74 0.40
N SER A 411 -24.08 31.46 0.34
CA SER A 411 -24.13 30.56 1.49
C SER A 411 -23.17 30.98 2.61
N PRO A 412 -23.62 31.03 3.88
CA PRO A 412 -22.76 31.40 5.01
C PRO A 412 -21.82 30.26 5.43
N VAL A 413 -22.08 29.03 5.01
CA VAL A 413 -21.26 27.87 5.38
C VAL A 413 -20.09 27.64 4.43
N VAL A 414 -20.12 28.27 3.25
CA VAL A 414 -19.06 28.12 2.23
C VAL A 414 -17.91 29.08 2.55
N ASP A 415 -16.68 28.59 2.54
CA ASP A 415 -15.49 29.38 2.84
C ASP A 415 -15.14 30.39 1.72
N ILE A 416 -14.48 31.49 2.10
CA ILE A 416 -14.21 32.61 1.18
C ILE A 416 -13.31 32.23 -0.02
N PHE A 417 -12.43 31.25 0.10
CA PHE A 417 -11.54 30.82 -0.97
C PHE A 417 -12.24 29.88 -1.95
N THR A 418 -13.16 29.06 -1.44
CA THR A 418 -14.11 28.34 -2.27
C THR A 418 -14.97 29.31 -3.07
N LYS A 419 -15.55 30.35 -2.44
CA LYS A 419 -16.31 31.40 -3.16
C LYS A 419 -15.49 32.07 -4.25
N ALA A 420 -14.22 32.36 -3.98
CA ALA A 420 -13.30 32.93 -4.97
C ALA A 420 -13.18 32.03 -6.21
N ALA A 421 -13.05 30.71 -6.03
CA ALA A 421 -13.03 29.75 -7.13
C ALA A 421 -14.38 29.68 -7.88
N LEU A 422 -15.52 29.72 -7.17
CA LEU A 422 -16.83 29.72 -7.81
C LEU A 422 -17.07 30.98 -8.67
N VAL A 423 -16.58 32.14 -8.22
CA VAL A 423 -16.63 33.37 -9.00
C VAL A 423 -15.78 33.28 -10.27
N THR A 424 -14.62 32.61 -10.21
CA THR A 424 -13.81 32.42 -11.42
C THR A 424 -14.48 31.49 -12.42
N GLU A 425 -15.09 30.40 -11.95
CA GLU A 425 -15.86 29.48 -12.80
C GLU A 425 -17.09 30.18 -13.41
N TRP A 426 -17.79 31.01 -12.63
CA TRP A 426 -18.87 31.84 -13.13
C TRP A 426 -18.39 32.83 -14.22
N ALA A 427 -17.26 33.50 -14.01
CA ALA A 427 -16.69 34.40 -15.02
C ALA A 427 -16.32 33.65 -16.31
N PHE A 428 -15.76 32.45 -16.20
CA PHE A 428 -15.46 31.60 -17.36
C PHE A 428 -16.71 31.14 -18.10
N LEU A 429 -17.80 30.86 -17.39
CA LEU A 429 -19.10 30.54 -17.99
C LEU A 429 -19.68 31.75 -18.76
N LEU A 430 -19.58 32.96 -18.21
CA LEU A 430 -19.96 34.19 -18.93
C LEU A 430 -19.09 34.42 -20.17
N TRP A 431 -17.81 34.11 -20.09
CA TRP A 431 -16.90 34.30 -21.21
C TRP A 431 -17.05 33.23 -22.30
N LYS A 432 -16.84 31.95 -21.96
CA LYS A 432 -16.76 30.85 -22.93
C LYS A 432 -18.13 30.37 -23.42
N VAL A 433 -19.19 30.49 -22.59
CA VAL A 433 -20.52 29.98 -22.93
C VAL A 433 -21.45 31.11 -23.37
N LYS A 434 -21.55 32.20 -22.60
CA LYS A 434 -22.36 33.37 -23.00
C LYS A 434 -21.68 34.22 -24.09
N GLY A 435 -20.35 34.15 -24.21
CA GLY A 435 -19.58 34.97 -25.15
C GLY A 435 -19.33 36.40 -24.68
N SER A 436 -19.65 36.74 -23.43
CA SER A 436 -19.57 38.11 -22.91
C SER A 436 -18.26 38.34 -22.14
N VAL A 437 -17.24 38.81 -22.86
CA VAL A 437 -15.93 39.16 -22.29
C VAL A 437 -16.06 40.28 -21.24
N ASP A 438 -16.91 41.27 -21.49
CA ASP A 438 -17.05 42.43 -20.60
C ASP A 438 -17.73 42.06 -19.28
N GLU A 439 -18.74 41.19 -19.30
CA GLU A 439 -19.35 40.68 -18.08
C GLU A 439 -18.39 39.81 -17.28
N ALA A 440 -17.63 38.92 -17.94
CA ALA A 440 -16.61 38.10 -17.30
C ALA A 440 -15.52 38.96 -16.65
N ARG A 441 -15.00 39.96 -17.36
CA ARG A 441 -14.03 40.91 -16.81
C ARG A 441 -14.60 41.71 -15.64
N THR A 442 -15.87 42.12 -15.74
CA THR A 442 -16.57 42.82 -14.66
C THR A 442 -16.69 41.94 -13.41
N ALA A 443 -16.94 40.64 -13.58
CA ALA A 443 -16.98 39.69 -12.48
C ALA A 443 -15.64 39.62 -11.74
N PHE A 444 -14.50 39.59 -12.44
CA PHE A 444 -13.19 39.67 -11.78
C PHE A 444 -12.99 41.03 -11.09
N VAL A 445 -13.15 42.14 -11.81
CA VAL A 445 -12.85 43.48 -11.28
C VAL A 445 -13.65 43.82 -10.02
N LYS A 446 -14.94 43.48 -9.97
CA LYS A 446 -15.80 43.75 -8.81
C LYS A 446 -15.44 42.94 -7.56
N ASN A 447 -14.81 41.79 -7.74
CA ASN A 447 -14.57 40.84 -6.65
C ASN A 447 -13.14 40.88 -6.10
N VAL A 448 -12.27 41.75 -6.63
CA VAL A 448 -10.89 41.91 -6.15
C VAL A 448 -10.82 42.26 -4.67
N GLU A 449 -11.70 43.14 -4.19
CA GLU A 449 -11.68 43.56 -2.78
C GLU A 449 -11.96 42.40 -1.80
N TRP A 450 -12.72 41.40 -2.25
CA TRP A 450 -13.12 40.25 -1.44
C TRP A 450 -12.14 39.08 -1.56
N TYR A 451 -11.58 38.85 -2.75
CA TYR A 451 -10.80 37.65 -3.07
C TYR A 451 -9.34 37.92 -3.43
N ALA A 452 -8.81 39.11 -3.11
CA ALA A 452 -7.41 39.46 -3.36
C ALA A 452 -6.40 38.49 -2.72
N ASP A 453 -6.79 37.70 -1.72
CA ASP A 453 -5.91 36.72 -1.09
C ASP A 453 -6.02 35.31 -1.68
N SER A 454 -6.91 35.08 -2.64
CA SER A 454 -7.02 33.78 -3.32
C SER A 454 -6.00 33.68 -4.45
N ARG A 455 -5.09 32.72 -4.35
CA ARG A 455 -4.18 32.38 -5.44
C ARG A 455 -4.94 32.01 -6.71
N HIS A 456 -5.95 31.14 -6.56
CA HIS A 456 -6.71 30.61 -7.69
C HIS A 456 -7.43 31.72 -8.46
N PHE A 457 -7.96 32.71 -7.73
CA PHE A 457 -8.60 33.88 -8.33
C PHE A 457 -7.66 34.66 -9.27
N TRP A 458 -6.45 34.98 -8.81
CA TRP A 458 -5.46 35.68 -9.62
C TRP A 458 -4.95 34.86 -10.80
N GLN A 459 -4.71 33.56 -10.57
CA GLN A 459 -4.29 32.64 -11.62
C GLN A 459 -5.32 32.62 -12.76
N LYS A 460 -6.61 32.43 -12.44
CA LYS A 460 -7.69 32.37 -13.43
C LYS A 460 -7.96 33.71 -14.10
N TRP A 461 -7.82 34.83 -13.40
CA TRP A 461 -7.95 36.15 -14.04
C TRP A 461 -6.80 36.42 -15.01
N LEU A 462 -5.57 36.04 -14.65
CA LEU A 462 -4.43 36.18 -15.53
C LEU A 462 -4.57 35.28 -16.78
N GLU A 463 -4.99 34.02 -16.60
CA GLU A 463 -5.35 33.10 -17.69
C GLU A 463 -6.40 33.70 -18.62
N PHE A 464 -7.48 34.25 -18.05
CA PHE A 464 -8.54 34.93 -18.80
C PHE A 464 -8.00 36.07 -19.66
N GLU A 465 -7.20 36.99 -19.12
CA GLU A 465 -6.69 38.12 -19.91
C GLU A 465 -5.65 37.70 -20.96
N LEU A 466 -4.80 36.70 -20.65
CA LEU A 466 -3.79 36.19 -21.58
C LEU A 466 -4.38 35.50 -22.82
N GLU A 467 -5.54 34.87 -22.67
CA GLU A 467 -6.26 34.18 -23.74
C GLU A 467 -7.13 35.10 -24.59
N GLN A 468 -7.23 36.40 -24.26
CA GLN A 468 -8.03 37.30 -25.07
C GLN A 468 -7.42 37.45 -26.48
N PRO A 469 -8.25 37.41 -27.54
CA PRO A 469 -7.75 37.56 -28.90
C PRO A 469 -7.05 38.92 -29.04
N THR A 470 -5.91 38.91 -29.72
CA THR A 470 -5.09 40.10 -29.94
C THR A 470 -4.50 40.10 -31.35
N ASN A 471 -4.18 41.29 -31.84
CA ASN A 471 -3.54 41.56 -33.13
C ASN A 471 -2.72 42.86 -33.01
N VAL A 472 -2.07 43.32 -34.08
CA VAL A 472 -1.20 44.51 -34.06
C VAL A 472 -1.89 45.76 -33.49
N GLU A 473 -3.20 45.93 -33.72
CA GLU A 473 -3.97 47.09 -33.27
C GLU A 473 -4.37 46.97 -31.78
N LEU A 474 -4.63 45.74 -31.31
CA LEU A 474 -5.11 45.46 -29.96
C LEU A 474 -3.99 45.09 -28.97
N GLU A 475 -2.77 44.85 -29.46
CA GLU A 475 -1.64 44.35 -28.66
C GLU A 475 -1.27 45.28 -27.50
N THR A 476 -1.33 46.60 -27.72
CA THR A 476 -1.07 47.59 -26.65
C THR A 476 -2.15 47.50 -25.56
N GLN A 477 -3.42 47.42 -25.95
CA GLN A 477 -4.52 47.32 -24.99
C GLN A 477 -4.49 45.99 -24.24
N HIS A 478 -4.13 44.91 -24.92
CA HIS A 478 -3.93 43.59 -24.33
C HIS A 478 -2.80 43.61 -23.29
N ALA A 479 -1.65 44.20 -23.62
CA ALA A 479 -0.53 44.36 -22.71
C ALA A 479 -0.91 45.15 -21.45
N GLU A 480 -1.66 46.26 -21.60
CA GLU A 480 -2.14 47.05 -20.46
C GLU A 480 -3.10 46.25 -19.55
N ARG A 481 -3.97 45.40 -20.12
CA ARG A 481 -4.86 44.54 -19.32
C ARG A 481 -4.08 43.50 -18.53
N VAL A 482 -3.17 42.76 -19.16
CA VAL A 482 -2.34 41.74 -18.48
C VAL A 482 -1.47 42.39 -17.40
N LYS A 483 -0.85 43.53 -17.71
CA LYS A 483 -0.05 44.32 -16.77
C LYS A 483 -0.86 44.79 -15.57
N LYS A 484 -2.10 45.22 -15.80
CA LYS A 484 -3.02 45.64 -14.74
C LYS A 484 -3.28 44.50 -13.76
N VAL A 485 -3.58 43.29 -14.25
CA VAL A 485 -3.80 42.11 -13.38
C VAL A 485 -2.56 41.81 -12.53
N PHE A 486 -1.36 41.78 -13.15
CA PHE A 486 -0.11 41.55 -12.41
C PHE A 486 0.16 42.64 -11.35
N SER A 487 -0.08 43.90 -11.70
CA SER A 487 0.15 45.04 -10.79
C SER A 487 -0.82 45.01 -9.60
N GLU A 488 -2.10 44.70 -9.86
CA GLU A 488 -3.11 44.55 -8.80
C GLU A 488 -2.83 43.35 -7.91
N MET A 489 -2.47 42.19 -8.47
CA MET A 489 -2.07 41.01 -7.70
C MET A 489 -0.89 41.31 -6.78
N SER A 490 0.15 41.98 -7.31
CA SER A 490 1.35 42.30 -6.55
C SER A 490 1.08 43.24 -5.37
N THR A 491 0.20 44.22 -5.56
CA THR A 491 -0.07 45.30 -4.59
C THR A 491 -1.19 45.00 -3.62
N LYS A 492 -2.27 44.34 -4.06
CA LYS A 492 -3.48 44.12 -3.26
C LYS A 492 -3.50 42.78 -2.52
N SER A 493 -2.78 41.76 -3.01
CA SER A 493 -2.77 40.44 -2.37
C SER A 493 -1.82 40.35 -1.18
N ARG A 494 -2.19 39.56 -0.17
CA ARG A 494 -1.34 39.16 0.96
C ARG A 494 -0.71 37.77 0.78
N LEU A 495 -0.72 37.26 -0.45
CA LEU A 495 -0.09 35.99 -0.83
C LEU A 495 1.40 35.96 -0.50
N SER A 496 1.92 34.76 -0.22
CA SER A 496 3.33 34.55 0.09
C SER A 496 4.24 34.97 -1.08
N PRO A 497 5.51 35.35 -0.78
CA PRO A 497 6.51 35.67 -1.79
C PRO A 497 6.66 34.60 -2.87
N GLY A 498 6.64 33.31 -2.50
CA GLY A 498 6.78 32.20 -3.43
C GLY A 498 5.64 32.12 -4.45
N ILE A 499 4.39 32.32 -4.00
CA ILE A 499 3.24 32.34 -4.90
C ILE A 499 3.26 33.58 -5.82
N LYS A 500 3.67 34.74 -5.29
CA LYS A 500 3.83 35.96 -6.12
C LYS A 500 4.92 35.79 -7.19
N GLN A 501 6.01 35.11 -6.85
CA GLN A 501 7.06 34.74 -7.80
C GLN A 501 6.52 33.81 -8.90
N GLU A 502 5.78 32.76 -8.52
CA GLU A 502 5.20 31.80 -9.47
C GLU A 502 4.22 32.47 -10.45
N LEU A 503 3.26 33.23 -9.93
CA LEU A 503 2.30 33.98 -10.78
C LEU A 503 3.01 35.08 -11.59
N GLY A 504 4.04 35.71 -11.03
CA GLY A 504 4.85 36.71 -11.71
C GLY A 504 5.67 36.13 -12.87
N GLN A 505 6.13 34.88 -12.76
CA GLN A 505 6.83 34.19 -13.84
C GLN A 505 5.97 34.07 -15.11
N VAL A 506 4.64 33.91 -14.96
CA VAL A 506 3.71 33.90 -16.08
C VAL A 506 3.72 35.25 -16.80
N TYR A 507 3.70 36.37 -16.06
CA TYR A 507 3.79 37.71 -16.65
C TYR A 507 5.15 37.98 -17.30
N LEU A 508 6.24 37.57 -16.65
CA LEU A 508 7.58 37.66 -17.23
C LEU A 508 7.69 36.89 -18.56
N SER A 509 7.10 35.69 -18.62
CA SER A 509 7.03 34.90 -19.86
C SER A 509 6.24 35.61 -20.95
N TYR A 510 5.11 36.24 -20.59
CA TYR A 510 4.33 37.07 -21.52
C TYR A 510 5.17 38.23 -22.09
N LEU A 511 5.91 38.96 -21.25
CA LEU A 511 6.81 40.03 -21.68
C LEU A 511 7.88 39.52 -22.65
N GLN A 512 8.45 38.34 -22.40
CA GLN A 512 9.43 37.71 -23.30
C GLN A 512 8.83 37.37 -24.67
N GLN A 513 7.60 36.83 -24.70
CA GLN A 513 6.96 36.37 -25.93
C GLN A 513 6.43 37.52 -26.80
N ARG A 514 6.03 38.65 -26.19
CA ARG A 514 5.30 39.74 -26.89
C ARG A 514 6.07 41.08 -26.90
N GLY A 515 7.26 41.13 -26.30
CA GLY A 515 7.92 42.37 -25.94
C GLY A 515 8.98 42.91 -26.92
N GLY A 516 9.02 44.23 -27.08
CA GLY A 516 10.17 44.97 -27.62
C GLY A 516 11.14 45.46 -26.54
N LYS A 517 12.02 46.42 -26.88
CA LYS A 517 13.03 46.97 -25.94
C LYS A 517 12.44 47.45 -24.61
N GLN A 518 11.24 48.04 -24.62
CA GLN A 518 10.60 48.57 -23.42
C GLN A 518 10.06 47.45 -22.51
N ALA A 519 9.50 46.38 -23.09
CA ALA A 519 9.05 45.22 -22.34
C ALA A 519 10.22 44.46 -21.69
N MET A 520 11.39 44.38 -22.34
CA MET A 520 12.58 43.78 -21.73
C MET A 520 13.13 44.62 -20.57
N LYS A 521 12.98 45.95 -20.61
CA LYS A 521 13.32 46.79 -19.45
C LYS A 521 12.38 46.49 -18.28
N GLU A 522 11.08 46.38 -18.55
CA GLU A 522 10.08 46.02 -17.54
C GLU A 522 10.33 44.62 -16.98
N PHE A 523 10.66 43.65 -17.83
CA PHE A 523 11.07 42.30 -17.44
C PHE A 523 12.21 42.33 -16.42
N LEU A 524 13.32 43.01 -16.73
CA LEU A 524 14.48 43.06 -15.84
C LEU A 524 14.22 43.80 -14.53
N LEU A 525 13.30 44.77 -14.54
CA LEU A 525 12.86 45.45 -13.31
C LEU A 525 12.08 44.49 -12.42
N ILE A 526 11.10 43.80 -12.98
CA ILE A 526 10.24 42.86 -12.23
C ILE A 526 11.03 41.63 -11.78
N ASP A 527 11.91 41.10 -12.63
CA ASP A 527 12.80 39.99 -12.29
C ASP A 527 13.67 40.33 -11.07
N ARG A 528 14.27 41.52 -11.05
CA ARG A 528 15.02 42.02 -9.89
C ARG A 528 14.15 42.17 -8.64
N GLU A 529 12.90 42.59 -8.79
CA GLU A 529 11.98 42.81 -7.67
C GLU A 529 11.47 41.48 -7.07
N LEU A 530 11.18 40.49 -7.92
CA LEU A 530 10.63 39.19 -7.54
C LEU A 530 11.73 38.18 -7.16
N PHE A 531 12.79 38.06 -7.95
CA PHE A 531 13.82 37.00 -7.84
C PHE A 531 15.19 37.52 -7.39
N GLY A 532 15.36 38.84 -7.25
CA GLY A 532 16.61 39.42 -6.79
C GLY A 532 16.93 39.13 -5.31
N PRO A 533 18.20 39.30 -4.89
CA PRO A 533 18.59 39.12 -3.50
C PRO A 533 17.87 40.11 -2.56
N GLN A 534 17.82 39.80 -1.26
CA GLN A 534 17.07 40.58 -0.26
C GLN A 534 17.36 42.09 -0.27
N SER A 535 18.59 42.50 -0.64
CA SER A 535 19.01 43.90 -0.71
C SER A 535 18.30 44.71 -1.80
N VAL A 536 17.77 44.06 -2.84
CA VAL A 536 17.13 44.70 -4.01
C VAL A 536 15.70 44.23 -4.26
N SER A 537 15.28 43.10 -3.68
CA SER A 537 13.90 42.62 -3.76
C SER A 537 12.95 43.52 -2.95
N LEU A 538 11.96 44.12 -3.63
CA LEU A 538 10.92 44.93 -2.98
C LEU A 538 9.98 44.08 -2.12
N ILE A 539 9.82 42.78 -2.42
CA ILE A 539 9.05 41.85 -1.59
C ILE A 539 9.71 41.70 -0.21
N THR A 540 11.04 41.60 -0.18
CA THR A 540 11.79 41.52 1.09
C THR A 540 11.83 42.86 1.83
N LYS A 541 11.94 43.99 1.12
CA LYS A 541 11.86 45.34 1.73
C LYS A 541 10.46 45.66 2.27
N ALA A 542 9.40 45.20 1.62
CA ALA A 542 8.04 45.31 2.13
C ALA A 542 7.84 44.55 3.45
N LYS A 543 8.60 43.48 3.69
CA LYS A 543 8.66 42.75 4.97
C LYS A 543 9.25 43.61 6.09
N GLN A 544 10.26 44.45 5.79
CA GLN A 544 10.85 45.39 6.75
C GLN A 544 10.02 46.68 6.93
N SER A 545 9.25 47.12 5.92
CA SER A 545 8.41 48.31 6.05
C SER A 545 7.01 48.02 6.60
N LYS A 546 6.47 46.79 6.48
CA LYS A 546 5.13 46.45 6.99
C LYS A 546 5.05 46.26 8.51
N GLU A 547 6.17 46.06 9.22
CA GLU A 547 6.20 46.26 10.68
C GLU A 547 5.85 47.71 11.07
N SER A 548 5.87 48.66 10.12
CA SER A 548 5.48 50.07 10.33
C SER A 548 4.13 50.48 9.70
N ALA A 549 3.45 49.60 8.97
CA ALA A 549 2.21 49.93 8.24
C ALA A 549 1.14 48.81 8.27
N GLY A 550 0.59 48.55 9.46
CA GLY A 550 -0.85 48.30 9.71
C GLY A 550 -1.66 47.21 9.00
N VAL A 551 -1.15 46.43 8.04
CA VAL A 551 -1.90 45.32 7.42
C VAL A 551 -1.29 43.98 7.82
N PRO A 552 -1.96 43.19 8.68
CA PRO A 552 -1.46 41.89 9.13
C PRO A 552 -1.27 40.90 7.98
N GLU A 553 -0.21 40.08 8.05
CA GLU A 553 -0.08 38.90 7.20
C GLU A 553 -1.26 37.94 7.39
N LEU A 554 -1.53 37.08 6.40
CA LEU A 554 -2.48 35.99 6.58
C LEU A 554 -2.00 35.08 7.72
N ASP A 555 -2.90 34.76 8.64
CA ASP A 555 -2.63 33.83 9.72
C ASP A 555 -2.29 32.43 9.20
N GLU A 556 -1.64 31.65 10.05
CA GLU A 556 -1.07 30.35 9.69
C GLU A 556 -2.14 29.32 9.28
N ALA A 557 -3.38 29.45 9.77
CA ALA A 557 -4.48 28.54 9.42
C ALA A 557 -5.17 28.91 8.10
N THR A 558 -5.25 30.20 7.77
CA THR A 558 -5.88 30.72 6.56
C THR A 558 -4.97 30.60 5.32
N ARG A 559 -3.66 30.76 5.52
CA ARG A 559 -2.67 30.76 4.42
C ARG A 559 -2.70 29.50 3.53
N PRO A 560 -2.79 28.26 4.06
CA PRO A 560 -2.91 27.07 3.21
C PRO A 560 -4.17 27.07 2.34
N LYS A 561 -5.30 27.59 2.84
CA LYS A 561 -6.55 27.67 2.06
C LYS A 561 -6.46 28.73 0.97
N ALA A 562 -5.85 29.87 1.27
CA ALA A 562 -5.62 30.98 0.34
C ALA A 562 -4.72 30.60 -0.86
N GLU A 563 -3.70 29.77 -0.59
CA GLU A 563 -2.66 29.42 -1.57
C GLU A 563 -2.91 28.05 -2.26
N ARG A 564 -4.01 27.39 -1.91
CA ARG A 564 -4.42 26.09 -2.45
C ARG A 564 -4.68 26.14 -3.95
N ARG A 565 -4.28 25.08 -4.66
CA ARG A 565 -4.75 24.79 -6.03
C ARG A 565 -5.99 23.91 -5.96
N PHE A 566 -6.98 24.23 -6.79
CA PHE A 566 -8.13 23.37 -7.03
C PHE A 566 -7.83 22.53 -8.26
N TYR A 567 -7.86 21.21 -8.09
CA TYR A 567 -7.74 20.23 -9.16
C TYR A 567 -9.06 19.48 -9.24
N ASN A 568 -9.47 19.10 -10.46
CA ASN A 568 -10.58 18.15 -10.61
C ASN A 568 -10.06 16.70 -10.51
N TYR A 569 -10.97 15.75 -10.28
CA TYR A 569 -10.65 14.34 -10.13
C TYR A 569 -9.82 13.81 -11.31
N PHE A 570 -10.16 14.16 -12.55
CA PHE A 570 -9.47 13.64 -13.73
C PHE A 570 -8.05 14.20 -13.90
N GLU A 571 -7.76 15.41 -13.41
CA GLU A 571 -6.42 15.98 -13.36
C GLU A 571 -5.52 15.28 -12.33
N LEU A 572 -6.12 14.77 -11.24
CA LEU A 572 -5.41 14.04 -10.18
C LEU A 572 -5.23 12.55 -10.50
N HIS A 573 -6.06 12.00 -11.38
CA HIS A 573 -6.13 10.56 -11.67
C HIS A 573 -5.92 10.24 -13.17
N MET A 574 -4.98 10.92 -13.81
CA MET A 574 -4.48 10.50 -15.12
C MET A 574 -3.61 9.25 -14.98
N ASP A 575 -3.87 8.22 -15.79
CA ASP A 575 -2.97 7.07 -15.90
C ASP A 575 -1.58 7.56 -16.36
N PRO A 576 -0.49 7.11 -15.73
CA PRO A 576 0.87 7.39 -16.19
C PRO A 576 1.02 6.98 -17.65
N ASP A 577 1.76 7.74 -18.45
CA ASP A 577 2.15 7.28 -19.79
C ASP A 577 2.92 5.95 -19.64
N PRO A 578 2.40 4.83 -20.18
CA PRO A 578 3.02 3.52 -20.03
C PRO A 578 4.41 3.42 -20.70
N ASN A 579 4.81 4.42 -21.49
CA ASN A 579 6.13 4.52 -22.11
C ASN A 579 7.03 5.61 -21.50
N ALA A 580 6.61 6.28 -20.43
CA ALA A 580 7.44 7.28 -19.76
C ALA A 580 8.63 6.60 -19.06
N THR A 581 9.84 6.88 -19.53
CA THR A 581 11.10 6.47 -18.89
C THR A 581 11.74 7.69 -18.21
N GLY A 582 11.34 7.95 -16.97
CA GLY A 582 11.86 8.99 -16.09
C GLY A 582 11.13 8.97 -14.73
N PRO A 583 11.70 9.55 -13.66
CA PRO A 583 11.03 9.57 -12.37
C PRO A 583 9.75 10.41 -12.49
N ALA A 584 8.60 9.78 -12.27
CA ALA A 584 7.32 10.47 -12.18
C ALA A 584 7.08 10.78 -10.70
N SER A 585 7.50 11.96 -10.26
CA SER A 585 7.11 12.46 -8.95
C SER A 585 5.67 13.01 -9.02
N ILE A 586 4.96 13.04 -7.89
CA ILE A 586 3.67 13.76 -7.75
C ILE A 586 3.76 15.23 -8.24
N TRP A 587 4.97 15.78 -8.41
CA TRP A 587 5.24 17.10 -8.97
C TRP A 587 5.30 17.16 -10.51
N ASP A 588 5.56 16.04 -11.21
CA ASP A 588 5.62 16.01 -12.69
C ASP A 588 4.22 16.05 -13.33
N TYR A 589 3.21 15.56 -12.62
CA TYR A 589 1.79 15.71 -12.99
C TYR A 589 1.27 17.14 -12.79
N MET A 590 1.89 17.92 -11.90
CA MET A 590 1.51 19.33 -11.66
C MET A 590 2.18 20.34 -12.61
N ALA A 591 3.14 19.90 -13.43
CA ALA A 591 3.95 20.75 -14.32
C ALA A 591 3.67 20.56 -15.82
N THR A 592 2.80 19.62 -16.21
CA THR A 592 2.59 19.24 -17.62
C THR A 592 1.61 20.14 -18.39
N ALA A 593 1.00 21.14 -17.76
CA ALA A 593 0.11 22.11 -18.43
C ALA A 593 0.85 23.23 -19.21
N THR A 594 2.19 23.33 -19.11
CA THR A 594 2.95 24.44 -19.73
C THR A 594 3.85 24.04 -20.91
N ARG A 595 3.82 22.77 -21.36
CA ARG A 595 4.67 22.28 -22.46
C ARG A 595 3.89 21.81 -23.68
N THR A 596 3.07 22.71 -24.24
CA THR A 596 2.46 22.50 -25.57
C THR A 596 2.92 23.55 -26.59
N PHE A 597 4.19 23.95 -26.59
CA PHE A 597 4.75 24.75 -27.69
C PHE A 597 6.26 24.53 -27.81
N THR A 598 6.67 23.33 -28.23
CA THR A 598 7.82 23.06 -29.11
C THR A 598 8.07 21.56 -29.10
N ARG A 599 7.71 20.87 -30.19
CA ARG A 599 8.55 19.94 -30.97
C ARG A 599 7.67 19.01 -31.81
N ALA A 600 6.96 19.61 -32.76
CA ALA A 600 6.90 19.00 -34.08
C ALA A 600 8.34 18.90 -34.62
N LEU A 601 8.64 17.82 -35.35
CA LEU A 601 9.95 17.40 -35.89
C LEU A 601 10.75 16.46 -34.96
N ARG A 602 10.46 15.15 -35.06
CA ARG A 602 11.34 14.16 -35.72
C ARG A 602 10.66 12.79 -35.81
N THR A 603 10.55 12.31 -37.04
CA THR A 603 10.08 10.98 -37.45
C THR A 603 11.23 9.94 -37.49
N SER A 604 10.86 8.66 -37.34
CA SER A 604 11.61 7.40 -37.60
C SER A 604 12.69 7.01 -36.57
N ALA A 605 12.96 5.74 -36.21
CA ALA A 605 12.54 4.44 -36.72
C ALA A 605 12.52 3.37 -35.60
N ARG A 606 11.74 2.31 -35.82
CA ARG A 606 11.66 1.03 -35.08
C ARG A 606 12.87 0.12 -35.45
N PRO A 607 13.24 -0.95 -34.68
CA PRO A 607 12.42 -2.18 -34.58
C PRO A 607 12.40 -2.91 -33.23
N ALA A 608 11.37 -3.75 -33.11
CA ALA A 608 11.05 -4.66 -32.03
C ALA A 608 11.96 -5.91 -31.98
N PHE A 609 12.15 -6.46 -30.79
CA PHE A 609 12.50 -7.87 -30.59
C PHE A 609 11.58 -8.47 -29.51
N ALA A 610 10.85 -9.51 -29.91
CA ALA A 610 10.09 -10.39 -29.02
C ALA A 610 11.03 -11.44 -28.40
N ALA A 611 10.85 -11.74 -27.12
CA ALA A 611 11.44 -12.90 -26.47
C ALA A 611 10.39 -13.55 -25.56
N ALA A 612 10.10 -14.83 -25.83
CA ALA A 612 9.16 -15.68 -25.13
C ALA A 612 9.67 -16.10 -23.73
N PRO A 613 8.80 -16.42 -22.75
CA PRO A 613 9.21 -16.83 -21.42
C PRO A 613 9.62 -18.30 -21.38
N ARG A 614 10.70 -18.60 -20.65
CA ARG A 614 11.06 -19.97 -20.23
C ARG A 614 10.70 -20.14 -18.76
N ILE A 615 9.74 -21.03 -18.50
CA ILE A 615 9.25 -21.41 -17.18
C ILE A 615 10.19 -22.48 -16.58
N ALA A 616 10.61 -22.28 -15.34
CA ALA A 616 11.23 -23.31 -14.50
C ALA A 616 10.39 -23.46 -13.21
N PHE A 617 9.73 -24.61 -13.09
CA PHE A 617 8.98 -25.05 -11.91
C PHE A 617 9.95 -25.47 -10.79
N ARG A 618 9.74 -25.03 -9.54
CA ARG A 618 10.01 -25.85 -8.34
C ARG A 618 9.32 -25.34 -7.06
N GLN A 619 8.79 -26.34 -6.36
CA GLN A 619 7.97 -26.36 -5.14
C GLN A 619 8.55 -25.57 -3.96
N SER A 620 7.70 -24.80 -3.28
CA SER A 620 7.92 -24.30 -1.92
C SER A 620 6.81 -24.83 -1.00
N GLY A 621 7.22 -25.54 0.06
CA GLY A 621 6.34 -25.95 1.15
C GLY A 621 6.12 -24.78 2.10
N ARG A 622 4.86 -24.36 2.27
CA ARG A 622 4.41 -23.47 3.36
C ARG A 622 3.94 -24.32 4.55
N ARG A 623 4.21 -23.85 5.77
CA ARG A 623 3.42 -24.17 6.97
C ARG A 623 2.76 -22.88 7.45
N PHE A 624 1.43 -22.92 7.54
CA PHE A 624 0.59 -21.95 8.24
C PHE A 624 0.43 -22.35 9.71
N TYR A 625 0.21 -21.35 10.57
CA TYR A 625 -0.18 -21.49 11.97
C TYR A 625 -1.64 -21.95 12.09
N SER A 626 -1.89 -22.94 12.95
CA SER A 626 -3.18 -23.16 13.60
C SER A 626 -2.96 -23.20 15.11
N SER A 627 -3.90 -22.62 15.85
CA SER A 627 -4.01 -22.57 17.31
C SER A 627 -3.69 -23.88 18.05
N GLU A 628 -3.04 -23.74 19.22
CA GLU A 628 -2.80 -24.83 20.18
C GLU A 628 -4.10 -25.51 20.64
N PRO A 629 -4.03 -26.81 20.97
CA PRO A 629 -4.23 -27.13 22.39
C PRO A 629 -3.26 -28.19 22.96
N ALA A 630 -2.90 -27.93 24.23
CA ALA A 630 -2.47 -28.83 25.32
C ALA A 630 -1.55 -30.05 25.03
N ALA A 631 -0.39 -30.00 25.68
CA ALA A 631 0.66 -31.01 25.72
C ALA A 631 0.24 -32.38 26.28
N LYS A 632 0.68 -33.47 25.61
CA LYS A 632 1.06 -34.75 26.25
C LYS A 632 2.26 -35.40 25.55
N GLN A 633 3.19 -35.89 26.38
CA GLN A 633 4.44 -36.56 26.05
C GLN A 633 4.27 -37.87 25.27
N GLY A 634 5.23 -38.20 24.41
CA GLY A 634 5.43 -39.56 23.88
C GLY A 634 6.51 -39.63 22.80
N SER A 635 7.64 -40.26 23.13
CA SER A 635 8.82 -40.50 22.30
C SER A 635 8.60 -41.49 21.15
N SER A 636 9.18 -41.25 19.97
CA SER A 636 10.10 -42.16 19.27
C SER A 636 10.32 -41.74 17.80
N ALA A 637 11.59 -41.61 17.44
CA ALA A 637 12.06 -41.47 16.06
C ALA A 637 12.19 -42.84 15.38
N TRP A 638 12.27 -42.82 14.04
CA TRP A 638 12.59 -43.90 13.09
C TRP A 638 11.40 -44.65 12.48
N LEU A 639 11.05 -44.27 11.24
CA LEU A 639 10.68 -45.14 10.10
C LEU A 639 10.18 -44.23 8.96
N TRP A 640 10.92 -44.13 7.86
CA TRP A 640 10.43 -44.07 6.46
C TRP A 640 11.63 -43.96 5.51
N LEU A 641 12.09 -45.13 5.03
CA LEU A 641 13.03 -45.31 3.94
C LEU A 641 12.56 -46.56 3.18
N ALA A 642 11.94 -46.36 2.00
CA ALA A 642 11.85 -47.29 0.86
C ALA A 642 10.54 -47.07 0.08
N GLY A 643 10.65 -46.73 -1.21
CA GLY A 643 9.49 -46.68 -2.10
C GLY A 643 9.65 -45.90 -3.41
N ALA A 644 10.85 -45.85 -4.01
CA ALA A 644 11.06 -45.30 -5.36
C ALA A 644 11.89 -46.29 -6.18
N ALA A 645 11.22 -47.24 -6.84
CA ALA A 645 11.82 -48.12 -7.84
C ALA A 645 10.73 -48.76 -8.72
N ALA A 646 10.38 -48.13 -9.85
CA ALA A 646 9.83 -48.79 -11.04
C ALA A 646 9.54 -47.83 -12.21
N VAL A 647 10.55 -47.15 -12.80
CA VAL A 647 10.57 -46.81 -14.25
C VAL A 647 12.03 -46.62 -14.67
N GLY A 648 12.69 -47.69 -15.12
CA GLY A 648 14.06 -47.62 -15.62
C GLY A 648 14.30 -48.74 -16.63
N GLY A 649 14.36 -48.40 -17.92
CA GLY A 649 14.64 -49.38 -18.97
C GLY A 649 14.97 -48.80 -20.35
N GLY A 650 14.46 -47.62 -20.72
CA GLY A 650 14.67 -47.08 -22.08
C GLY A 650 15.86 -46.15 -22.27
N GLY A 651 16.45 -45.60 -21.20
CA GLY A 651 17.40 -44.48 -21.30
C GLY A 651 18.87 -44.84 -21.50
N TRP A 652 19.23 -46.14 -21.45
CA TRP A 652 20.63 -46.56 -21.29
C TRP A 652 21.51 -46.33 -22.53
N PHE A 653 20.94 -46.12 -23.71
CA PHE A 653 21.72 -45.98 -24.95
C PHE A 653 22.01 -44.53 -25.38
N PHE A 654 21.34 -43.52 -24.81
CA PHE A 654 21.55 -42.11 -25.17
C PHE A 654 22.44 -41.32 -24.19
N LEU A 655 22.77 -41.87 -23.03
CA LEU A 655 23.48 -41.16 -21.95
C LEU A 655 25.00 -41.29 -21.99
N ASN A 656 25.59 -42.12 -22.86
CA ASN A 656 27.02 -42.42 -22.79
C ASN A 656 27.91 -41.66 -23.79
N ASN A 657 27.48 -40.50 -24.29
CA ASN A 657 28.31 -39.68 -25.19
C ASN A 657 28.41 -38.19 -24.84
N GLN A 658 28.34 -37.82 -23.56
CA GLN A 658 28.79 -36.51 -23.10
C GLN A 658 29.71 -36.68 -21.89
N GLY A 659 30.97 -36.25 -22.04
CA GLY A 659 31.97 -36.25 -20.97
C GLY A 659 31.55 -35.36 -19.79
N PRO A 660 32.24 -35.46 -18.64
CA PRO A 660 31.82 -34.79 -17.42
C PRO A 660 32.00 -33.27 -17.55
N ALA A 661 30.90 -32.52 -17.54
CA ALA A 661 30.93 -31.08 -17.29
C ALA A 661 30.99 -30.85 -15.77
N THR A 662 32.13 -30.38 -15.27
CA THR A 662 32.27 -29.90 -13.89
C THR A 662 31.35 -28.69 -13.68
N PRO A 663 30.64 -28.58 -12.53
CA PRO A 663 29.86 -27.38 -12.22
C PRO A 663 30.82 -26.19 -12.07
N LYS A 664 30.67 -25.17 -12.93
CA LYS A 664 31.44 -23.92 -12.80
C LYS A 664 31.05 -23.25 -11.49
N VAL A 665 31.98 -23.14 -10.55
CA VAL A 665 31.83 -22.30 -9.35
C VAL A 665 31.67 -20.85 -9.81
N PHE A 666 30.55 -20.23 -9.46
CA PHE A 666 30.31 -18.82 -9.75
C PHE A 666 31.22 -17.95 -8.87
N THR A 667 32.08 -17.15 -9.48
CA THR A 667 32.93 -16.18 -8.79
C THR A 667 32.36 -14.79 -9.04
N PRO A 668 31.68 -14.16 -8.06
CA PRO A 668 31.04 -12.87 -8.25
C PRO A 668 32.08 -11.76 -8.47
N LYS A 669 31.73 -10.81 -9.33
CA LYS A 669 32.52 -9.63 -9.68
C LYS A 669 31.89 -8.35 -9.12
N PHE A 670 32.58 -7.22 -9.30
CA PHE A 670 32.08 -5.91 -8.91
C PHE A 670 30.68 -5.63 -9.49
N GLU A 671 30.46 -5.96 -10.77
CA GLU A 671 29.18 -5.70 -11.45
C GLU A 671 28.03 -6.51 -10.83
N ASP A 672 28.30 -7.73 -10.35
CA ASP A 672 27.29 -8.56 -9.69
C ASP A 672 26.87 -7.94 -8.35
N TYR A 673 27.83 -7.43 -7.57
CA TYR A 673 27.52 -6.72 -6.32
C TYR A 673 26.90 -5.34 -6.57
N GLN A 674 27.26 -4.63 -7.64
CA GLN A 674 26.59 -3.39 -8.03
C GLN A 674 25.13 -3.67 -8.42
N ALA A 675 24.82 -4.80 -9.04
CA ALA A 675 23.44 -5.20 -9.31
C ALA A 675 22.66 -5.49 -8.01
N VAL A 676 23.29 -6.13 -7.02
CA VAL A 676 22.67 -6.31 -5.69
C VAL A 676 22.46 -4.96 -4.99
N TYR A 677 23.46 -4.07 -5.04
CA TYR A 677 23.35 -2.71 -4.49
C TYR A 677 22.18 -1.96 -5.13
N ASN A 678 22.08 -1.97 -6.48
CA ASN A 678 21.02 -1.30 -7.20
C ASN A 678 19.64 -1.86 -6.84
N GLU A 679 19.54 -3.18 -6.64
CA GLU A 679 18.29 -3.78 -6.18
C GLU A 679 17.90 -3.28 -4.79
N ILE A 680 18.85 -3.19 -3.86
CA ILE A 680 18.58 -2.66 -2.52
C ILE A 680 18.16 -1.19 -2.62
N ALA A 681 18.87 -0.38 -3.41
CA ALA A 681 18.56 1.03 -3.60
C ALA A 681 17.17 1.24 -4.22
N ASN A 682 16.85 0.53 -5.31
CA ASN A 682 15.53 0.57 -5.92
C ASN A 682 14.45 0.15 -4.92
N ARG A 683 14.69 -0.90 -4.13
CA ARG A 683 13.74 -1.31 -3.09
C ARG A 683 13.59 -0.29 -1.97
N LEU A 684 14.63 0.46 -1.63
CA LEU A 684 14.54 1.56 -0.65
C LEU A 684 13.66 2.70 -1.16
N GLU A 685 13.69 2.96 -2.48
CA GLU A 685 12.85 3.97 -3.14
C GLU A 685 11.41 3.48 -3.37
N GLU A 686 11.23 2.22 -3.76
CA GLU A 686 9.91 1.60 -4.00
C GLU A 686 9.13 1.32 -2.70
N ASN A 687 9.81 1.23 -1.55
CA ASN A 687 9.20 0.91 -0.25
C ASN A 687 9.57 2.00 0.79
N ASP A 688 9.09 3.22 0.57
CA ASP A 688 9.28 4.35 1.48
C ASP A 688 8.31 4.35 2.67
N GLU A 689 7.33 3.44 2.73
CA GLU A 689 6.29 3.44 3.78
C GLU A 689 6.77 3.02 5.20
N TYR A 690 8.03 2.59 5.37
CA TYR A 690 8.54 2.13 6.66
C TYR A 690 9.01 3.29 7.54
N ASP A 691 8.33 3.45 8.67
CA ASP A 691 8.70 4.33 9.77
C ASP A 691 8.82 5.80 9.35
N ASP A 692 10.03 6.31 9.20
CA ASP A 692 10.34 7.70 8.86
C ASP A 692 10.36 7.99 7.35
N GLY A 693 9.80 7.09 6.53
CA GLY A 693 9.83 7.23 5.08
C GLY A 693 10.88 6.36 4.39
N SER A 694 11.50 5.37 5.07
CA SER A 694 12.52 4.51 4.48
C SER A 694 12.91 3.31 5.35
N TYR A 695 13.22 2.16 4.73
CA TYR A 695 13.90 1.04 5.40
C TYR A 695 15.39 1.29 5.67
N GLY A 696 15.98 2.33 5.08
CA GLY A 696 17.42 2.59 5.16
C GLY A 696 17.98 2.61 6.60
N PRO A 697 17.37 3.32 7.56
CA PRO A 697 17.83 3.32 8.94
C PRO A 697 17.85 1.94 9.59
N VAL A 698 16.84 1.10 9.34
CA VAL A 698 16.78 -0.25 9.94
C VAL A 698 17.74 -1.23 9.26
N LEU A 699 18.05 -1.05 7.96
CA LEU A 699 19.10 -1.81 7.28
C LEU A 699 20.49 -1.45 7.82
N LEU A 700 20.76 -0.16 8.03
CA LEU A 700 21.99 0.29 8.68
C LEU A 700 22.10 -0.28 10.10
N ARG A 701 20.98 -0.26 10.85
CA ARG A 701 20.93 -0.88 12.18
C ARG A 701 21.21 -2.39 12.13
N LEU A 702 20.65 -3.14 11.17
CA LEU A 702 20.94 -4.56 11.00
C LEU A 702 22.44 -4.82 10.74
N ALA A 703 23.04 -4.05 9.84
CA ALA A 703 24.48 -4.13 9.53
C ALA A 703 25.35 -3.82 10.76
N TRP A 704 24.98 -2.78 11.51
CA TRP A 704 25.66 -2.39 12.73
C TRP A 704 25.55 -3.46 13.82
N HIS A 705 24.35 -3.99 14.07
CA HIS A 705 24.12 -5.03 15.09
C HIS A 705 24.82 -6.34 14.74
N ALA A 706 24.88 -6.73 13.47
CA ALA A 706 25.67 -7.87 13.01
C ALA A 706 27.17 -7.69 13.32
N SER A 707 27.67 -6.46 13.17
CA SER A 707 29.09 -6.12 13.38
C SER A 707 29.45 -5.89 14.86
N GLY A 708 28.51 -5.38 15.65
CA GLY A 708 28.67 -4.89 17.02
C GLY A 708 29.03 -5.97 18.05
N THR A 709 28.82 -7.24 17.72
CA THR A 709 29.06 -8.38 18.62
C THR A 709 30.52 -8.84 18.65
N TYR A 710 31.40 -8.20 17.87
CA TYR A 710 32.81 -8.59 17.78
C TYR A 710 33.53 -8.46 19.12
N ASP A 711 34.39 -9.45 19.38
CA ASP A 711 35.31 -9.46 20.50
C ASP A 711 36.72 -9.78 19.97
N LYS A 712 37.65 -8.83 20.13
CA LYS A 712 39.01 -8.98 19.62
C LYS A 712 39.84 -10.00 20.39
N GLU A 713 39.49 -10.30 21.64
CA GLU A 713 40.23 -11.25 22.49
C GLU A 713 39.87 -12.68 22.13
N THR A 714 38.57 -12.94 21.90
CA THR A 714 38.10 -14.28 21.53
C THR A 714 38.04 -14.51 20.02
N GLY A 715 38.07 -13.44 19.21
CA GLY A 715 37.90 -13.51 17.76
C GLY A 715 36.50 -13.95 17.31
N THR A 716 35.48 -13.80 18.17
CA THR A 716 34.10 -14.22 17.90
C THR A 716 33.17 -13.05 17.65
N GLY A 717 32.04 -13.29 16.98
CA GLY A 717 31.12 -12.23 16.53
C GLY A 717 31.65 -11.44 15.35
N GLY A 718 31.07 -10.26 15.12
CA GLY A 718 31.42 -9.39 14.01
C GLY A 718 30.68 -9.73 12.72
N SER A 719 31.08 -9.10 11.62
CA SER A 719 30.33 -9.08 10.35
C SER A 719 30.26 -10.43 9.63
N ASN A 720 30.87 -11.49 10.17
CA ASN A 720 31.03 -12.79 9.50
C ASN A 720 30.19 -13.87 10.19
N GLY A 721 29.04 -14.22 9.60
CA GLY A 721 28.25 -15.37 10.03
C GLY A 721 26.73 -15.22 9.86
N ALA A 722 26.21 -13.98 9.86
CA ALA A 722 24.78 -13.68 9.81
C ALA A 722 23.96 -14.53 10.80
N THR A 723 24.46 -14.66 12.03
CA THR A 723 23.94 -15.57 13.06
C THR A 723 22.63 -15.10 13.68
N MET A 724 22.27 -13.82 13.55
CA MET A 724 20.93 -13.30 13.87
C MET A 724 19.78 -13.88 13.01
N ARG A 725 20.08 -14.84 12.12
CA ARG A 725 19.07 -15.71 11.48
C ARG A 725 18.53 -16.77 12.43
N PHE A 726 19.22 -17.03 13.55
CA PHE A 726 18.93 -18.11 14.48
C PHE A 726 18.75 -17.59 15.90
N ALA A 727 17.86 -18.24 16.66
CA ALA A 727 17.82 -18.11 18.10
C ALA A 727 19.04 -18.83 18.72
N PRO A 728 19.65 -18.32 19.81
CA PRO A 728 19.12 -17.26 20.68
C PRO A 728 19.45 -15.83 20.21
N GLU A 729 20.41 -15.63 19.30
CA GLU A 729 20.91 -14.28 18.97
C GLU A 729 19.85 -13.38 18.31
N SER A 730 18.94 -13.96 17.53
CA SER A 730 17.79 -13.22 16.99
C SER A 730 16.85 -12.66 18.07
N ASP A 731 16.83 -13.28 19.25
CA ASP A 731 15.87 -13.03 20.33
C ASP A 731 16.47 -12.20 21.47
N HIS A 732 17.76 -11.86 21.39
CA HIS A 732 18.38 -10.89 22.29
C HIS A 732 17.62 -9.56 22.22
N GLY A 733 17.33 -8.95 23.38
CA GLY A 733 16.48 -7.76 23.45
C GLY A 733 16.97 -6.60 22.58
N ALA A 734 18.29 -6.40 22.49
CA ALA A 734 18.88 -5.37 21.64
C ALA A 734 18.58 -5.54 20.13
N ASN A 735 18.26 -6.76 19.68
CA ASN A 735 17.97 -7.08 18.28
C ASN A 735 16.47 -6.99 17.93
N ALA A 736 15.62 -6.57 18.88
CA ALA A 736 14.19 -6.36 18.66
C ALA A 736 13.94 -5.40 17.46
N GLY A 737 12.99 -5.78 16.60
CA GLY A 737 12.64 -5.05 15.38
C GLY A 737 13.51 -5.35 14.15
N LEU A 738 14.68 -5.98 14.28
CA LEU A 738 15.57 -6.28 13.14
C LEU A 738 15.03 -7.35 12.18
N LYS A 739 13.95 -8.05 12.57
CA LYS A 739 13.23 -8.94 11.65
C LYS A 739 12.74 -8.18 10.41
N ALA A 740 12.31 -6.93 10.56
CA ALA A 740 11.87 -6.10 9.44
C ALA A 740 12.96 -5.90 8.38
N ALA A 741 14.21 -5.62 8.80
CA ALA A 741 15.35 -5.51 7.89
C ALA A 741 15.74 -6.85 7.24
N ARG A 742 15.66 -7.96 7.98
CA ARG A 742 15.93 -9.30 7.44
C ARG A 742 14.89 -9.69 6.39
N ASP A 743 13.62 -9.48 6.68
CA ASP A 743 12.51 -9.74 5.76
C ASP A 743 12.60 -8.83 4.52
N PHE A 744 13.01 -7.56 4.68
CA PHE A 744 13.20 -6.63 3.56
C PHE A 744 14.29 -7.09 2.57
N LEU A 745 15.39 -7.67 3.08
CA LEU A 745 16.50 -8.17 2.28
C LEU A 745 16.27 -9.59 1.74
N GLU A 746 15.27 -10.32 2.23
CA GLU A 746 15.00 -11.70 1.79
C GLU A 746 14.67 -11.82 0.29
N PRO A 747 13.82 -10.96 -0.31
CA PRO A 747 13.63 -10.97 -1.77
C PRO A 747 14.93 -10.70 -2.56
N VAL A 748 15.81 -9.85 -2.02
CA VAL A 748 17.13 -9.58 -2.64
C VAL A 748 18.01 -10.84 -2.57
N LYS A 749 18.01 -11.54 -1.43
CA LYS A 749 18.70 -12.83 -1.27
C LYS A 749 18.18 -13.89 -2.25
N GLN A 750 16.87 -13.94 -2.48
CA GLN A 750 16.23 -14.87 -3.42
C GLN A 750 16.59 -14.55 -4.87
N LYS A 751 16.63 -13.27 -5.23
CA LYS A 751 17.05 -12.80 -6.56
C LYS A 751 18.53 -13.06 -6.84
N PHE A 752 19.37 -12.95 -5.82
CA PHE A 752 20.82 -13.16 -5.91
C PHE A 752 21.25 -14.31 -4.99
N PRO A 753 20.91 -15.58 -5.30
CA PRO A 753 21.14 -16.71 -4.39
C PRO A 753 22.62 -16.97 -4.09
N TRP A 754 23.53 -16.43 -4.91
CA TRP A 754 24.97 -16.53 -4.74
C TRP A 754 25.54 -15.66 -3.61
N ILE A 755 24.89 -14.54 -3.23
CA ILE A 755 25.39 -13.67 -2.16
C ILE A 755 25.13 -14.31 -0.80
N THR A 756 26.07 -14.21 0.14
CA THR A 756 25.83 -14.64 1.52
C THR A 756 24.91 -13.65 2.23
N TYR A 757 24.17 -14.10 3.25
CA TYR A 757 23.41 -13.18 4.11
C TYR A 757 24.34 -12.17 4.78
N SER A 758 25.54 -12.60 5.15
CA SER A 758 26.55 -11.77 5.79
C SER A 758 27.01 -10.62 4.87
N ASP A 759 27.29 -10.89 3.60
CA ASP A 759 27.60 -9.81 2.65
C ASP A 759 26.38 -8.96 2.33
N LEU A 760 25.19 -9.57 2.22
CA LEU A 760 23.95 -8.86 1.90
C LEU A 760 23.56 -7.85 2.97
N TRP A 761 23.63 -8.21 4.26
CA TRP A 761 23.26 -7.30 5.36
C TRP A 761 24.21 -6.11 5.44
N ILE A 762 25.51 -6.34 5.27
CA ILE A 762 26.51 -5.27 5.28
C ILE A 762 26.39 -4.39 4.04
N LEU A 763 26.15 -4.98 2.87
CA LEU A 763 25.89 -4.22 1.65
C LEU A 763 24.60 -3.38 1.76
N GLY A 764 23.57 -3.89 2.44
CA GLY A 764 22.36 -3.14 2.76
C GLY A 764 22.64 -1.91 3.63
N GLY A 765 23.49 -2.03 4.64
CA GLY A 765 23.95 -0.89 5.44
C GLY A 765 24.75 0.14 4.64
N VAL A 766 25.67 -0.33 3.77
CA VAL A 766 26.43 0.53 2.85
C VAL A 766 25.51 1.30 1.89
N CYS A 767 24.56 0.60 1.27
CA CYS A 767 23.56 1.19 0.39
C CYS A 767 22.74 2.25 1.12
N SER A 768 22.26 1.95 2.33
CA SER A 768 21.49 2.88 3.14
C SER A 768 22.27 4.16 3.44
N ILE A 769 23.54 4.07 3.84
CA ILE A 769 24.37 5.26 4.09
C ILE A 769 24.47 6.13 2.83
N GLN A 770 24.76 5.51 1.68
CA GLN A 770 25.02 6.25 0.44
C GLN A 770 23.76 6.84 -0.21
N GLU A 771 22.65 6.10 -0.25
CA GLU A 771 21.38 6.60 -0.80
C GLU A 771 20.73 7.66 0.09
N MET A 772 21.05 7.67 1.40
CA MET A 772 20.54 8.66 2.35
C MET A 772 21.49 9.86 2.52
N LEU A 773 22.15 10.25 1.43
CA LEU A 773 23.03 11.42 1.29
C LEU A 773 24.31 11.39 2.17
N GLY A 774 24.67 10.22 2.69
CA GLY A 774 25.90 10.00 3.45
C GLY A 774 27.16 9.87 2.60
N PRO A 775 28.33 9.66 3.23
CA PRO A 775 29.59 9.48 2.51
C PRO A 775 29.62 8.15 1.76
N LYS A 776 30.45 8.09 0.72
CA LYS A 776 30.78 6.83 0.06
C LYS A 776 31.48 5.88 1.03
N VAL A 777 31.03 4.63 1.12
CA VAL A 777 31.55 3.61 2.04
C VAL A 777 32.16 2.46 1.23
N PRO A 778 33.50 2.32 1.22
CA PRO A 778 34.16 1.19 0.58
C PRO A 778 33.72 -0.16 1.17
N PHE A 779 33.25 -1.06 0.31
CA PHE A 779 32.79 -2.40 0.67
C PHE A 779 33.75 -3.47 0.17
N ARG A 780 34.12 -4.41 1.02
CA ARG A 780 34.91 -5.59 0.65
C ARG A 780 34.05 -6.85 0.72
N PRO A 781 33.84 -7.60 -0.37
CA PRO A 781 33.09 -8.86 -0.36
C PRO A 781 33.89 -10.01 0.27
N GLY A 782 33.21 -11.09 0.64
CA GLY A 782 33.85 -12.34 1.09
C GLY A 782 33.44 -12.80 2.48
N ARG A 783 32.37 -12.22 3.07
CA ARG A 783 31.80 -12.73 4.32
C ARG A 783 31.09 -14.07 4.06
N GLN A 784 31.14 -14.93 5.05
CA GLN A 784 30.56 -16.27 5.02
C GLN A 784 29.46 -16.40 6.05
N ASP A 785 28.39 -17.10 5.66
CA ASP A 785 27.33 -17.47 6.57
C ASP A 785 27.77 -18.64 7.45
N LYS A 786 27.47 -18.56 8.74
CA LYS A 786 27.73 -19.61 9.73
C LYS A 786 26.42 -20.21 10.22
N ASP A 787 26.51 -21.30 10.96
CA ASP A 787 25.37 -21.94 11.61
C ASP A 787 25.11 -21.33 13.01
N VAL A 788 24.12 -21.89 13.70
CA VAL A 788 23.70 -21.49 15.05
C VAL A 788 24.81 -21.64 16.10
N ALA A 789 25.84 -22.47 15.89
CA ALA A 789 26.93 -22.64 16.86
C ALA A 789 27.83 -21.39 16.95
N ALA A 790 27.76 -20.51 15.96
CA ALA A 790 28.47 -19.23 15.96
C ALA A 790 27.70 -18.09 16.64
N CYS A 791 26.48 -18.32 17.14
CA CYS A 791 25.71 -17.32 17.87
C CYS A 791 26.50 -16.78 19.07
N THR A 792 26.53 -15.44 19.20
CA THR A 792 27.24 -14.79 20.32
C THR A 792 26.39 -14.75 21.59
N PRO A 793 26.98 -14.62 22.79
CA PRO A 793 26.20 -14.36 24.01
C PRO A 793 25.58 -12.96 24.00
N ASP A 794 24.48 -12.79 24.75
CA ASP A 794 23.84 -11.49 24.92
C ASP A 794 24.74 -10.48 25.68
N GLY A 795 24.40 -9.19 25.60
CA GLY A 795 25.09 -8.11 26.30
C GLY A 795 26.37 -7.60 25.61
N ARG A 796 26.63 -8.03 24.37
CA ARG A 796 27.78 -7.53 23.59
C ARG A 796 27.53 -6.19 22.90
N LEU A 797 26.29 -5.74 22.80
CA LEU A 797 25.90 -4.45 22.22
C LEU A 797 25.81 -3.36 23.31
N PRO A 798 25.99 -2.08 22.98
CA PRO A 798 25.91 -0.98 23.93
C PRO A 798 24.49 -0.82 24.45
N ASP A 799 24.42 -0.42 25.72
CA ASP A 799 23.17 -0.15 26.43
C ASP A 799 22.93 1.36 26.38
N ALA A 800 21.85 1.74 25.73
CA ALA A 800 21.44 3.13 25.51
C ALA A 800 21.24 3.91 26.81
N ALA A 801 20.95 3.24 27.93
CA ALA A 801 20.74 3.88 29.23
C ALA A 801 22.04 4.19 30.00
N GLN A 802 23.19 3.69 29.53
CA GLN A 802 24.47 3.84 30.20
C GLN A 802 25.36 4.92 29.58
N ALA A 803 26.35 5.38 30.35
CA ALA A 803 27.18 6.54 30.00
C ALA A 803 28.55 6.13 29.43
N GLN A 804 29.50 7.07 29.41
CA GLN A 804 30.79 6.96 28.71
C GLN A 804 31.64 5.73 29.08
N ASP A 805 31.59 5.26 30.32
CA ASP A 805 32.40 4.13 30.77
C ASP A 805 31.90 2.81 30.14
N HIS A 806 30.59 2.67 29.98
CA HIS A 806 29.99 1.53 29.28
C HIS A 806 30.30 1.57 27.78
N LEU A 807 30.18 2.75 27.16
CA LEU A 807 30.55 2.92 25.75
C LEU A 807 32.01 2.51 25.53
N ARG A 808 32.94 3.00 26.35
CA ARG A 808 34.35 2.59 26.27
C ARG A 808 34.53 1.09 26.48
N ASN A 809 33.85 0.48 27.44
CA ASN A 809 33.93 -0.97 27.66
C ASN A 809 33.56 -1.76 26.40
N ILE A 810 32.40 -1.47 25.81
CA ILE A 810 31.90 -2.18 24.61
C ILE A 810 32.80 -1.93 23.39
N PHE A 811 33.14 -0.68 23.11
CA PHE A 811 33.87 -0.34 21.88
C PHE A 811 35.38 -0.63 21.99
N TYR A 812 35.98 -0.56 23.17
CA TYR A 812 37.39 -0.93 23.35
C TYR A 812 37.59 -2.45 23.26
N ARG A 813 36.60 -3.26 23.63
CA ARG A 813 36.56 -4.71 23.34
C ARG A 813 36.70 -4.98 21.84
N MET A 814 36.10 -4.14 21.01
CA MET A 814 36.16 -4.24 19.56
C MET A 814 37.43 -3.61 18.95
N GLY A 815 38.19 -2.84 19.73
CA GLY A 815 39.42 -2.18 19.29
C GLY A 815 39.23 -0.76 18.73
N PHE A 816 38.15 -0.08 19.12
CA PHE A 816 37.95 1.34 18.80
C PHE A 816 38.54 2.28 19.86
N ASN A 817 38.74 3.53 19.49
CA ASN A 817 39.16 4.62 20.38
C ASN A 817 38.02 5.65 20.60
N ASP A 818 38.25 6.65 21.46
CA ASP A 818 37.23 7.66 21.79
C ASP A 818 36.69 8.44 20.58
N GLN A 819 37.56 8.80 19.62
CA GLN A 819 37.16 9.51 18.40
C GLN A 819 36.27 8.63 17.51
N GLU A 820 36.65 7.37 17.34
CA GLU A 820 35.93 6.38 16.55
C GLU A 820 34.54 6.08 17.14
N ILE A 821 34.41 6.04 18.47
CA ILE A 821 33.11 5.92 19.16
C ILE A 821 32.20 7.10 18.81
N VAL A 822 32.72 8.32 18.92
CA VAL A 822 31.94 9.53 18.62
C VAL A 822 31.54 9.59 17.16
N ALA A 823 32.44 9.21 16.24
CA ALA A 823 32.14 9.14 14.82
C ALA A 823 31.02 8.13 14.53
N LEU A 824 31.10 6.90 15.06
CA LEU A 824 30.06 5.88 14.89
C LEU A 824 28.69 6.31 15.42
N ALA A 825 28.65 7.05 16.52
CA ALA A 825 27.40 7.59 17.08
C ALA A 825 26.66 8.52 16.10
N GLY A 826 27.35 9.10 15.11
CA GLY A 826 26.74 9.93 14.07
C GLY A 826 25.72 9.19 13.19
N ALA A 827 25.72 7.85 13.21
CA ALA A 827 24.67 7.05 12.57
C ALA A 827 23.27 7.32 13.16
N HIS A 828 23.18 7.81 14.41
CA HIS A 828 21.90 8.23 15.02
C HIS A 828 21.24 9.40 14.29
N ALA A 829 21.92 10.06 13.33
CA ALA A 829 21.23 10.99 12.44
C ALA A 829 20.14 10.31 11.58
N LEU A 830 20.20 8.98 11.42
CA LEU A 830 19.24 8.17 10.67
C LEU A 830 18.31 7.38 11.60
N GLY A 831 17.01 7.54 11.37
CA GLY A 831 15.92 6.82 12.04
C GLY A 831 15.51 7.39 13.39
N ARG A 832 14.82 6.54 14.15
CA ARG A 832 14.25 6.87 15.47
C ARG A 832 14.23 5.67 16.42
N CYS A 833 13.96 5.95 17.69
CA CYS A 833 13.66 4.93 18.70
C CYS A 833 12.17 4.56 18.71
N HIS A 834 11.88 3.30 19.10
CA HIS A 834 10.52 2.79 19.29
C HIS A 834 10.39 2.04 20.62
N THR A 835 9.26 2.23 21.29
CA THR A 835 9.01 1.67 22.64
C THR A 835 8.97 0.14 22.65
N ASP A 836 8.51 -0.47 21.57
CA ASP A 836 8.42 -1.93 21.38
C ASP A 836 9.75 -2.55 20.92
N ARG A 837 10.77 -1.75 20.63
CA ARG A 837 12.09 -2.20 20.14
C ARG A 837 13.19 -1.86 21.14
N SER A 838 13.58 -0.59 21.21
CA SER A 838 14.65 -0.13 22.11
C SER A 838 14.12 0.20 23.50
N GLY A 839 12.80 0.35 23.66
CA GLY A 839 12.18 0.87 24.88
C GLY A 839 12.12 2.40 24.93
N PHE A 840 12.84 3.09 24.04
CA PHE A 840 12.90 4.55 23.92
C PHE A 840 11.95 5.06 22.82
N ASP A 841 11.75 6.36 22.68
CA ASP A 841 10.76 6.90 21.73
C ASP A 841 11.16 8.26 21.15
N GLY A 842 11.15 8.35 19.81
CA GLY A 842 11.33 9.59 19.05
C GLY A 842 12.59 9.61 18.17
N PRO A 843 12.68 10.56 17.22
CA PRO A 843 13.84 10.74 16.35
C PRO A 843 14.93 11.61 17.00
N TRP A 844 16.19 11.40 16.59
CA TRP A 844 17.32 12.24 17.04
C TRP A 844 17.45 13.55 16.26
N THR A 845 16.94 13.59 15.02
CA THR A 845 17.01 14.74 14.12
C THR A 845 15.64 15.03 13.49
N PHE A 846 15.48 16.20 12.88
CA PHE A 846 14.25 16.54 12.15
C PHE A 846 14.17 15.89 10.75
N SER A 847 15.27 15.27 10.30
CA SER A 847 15.36 14.60 9.00
C SER A 847 15.96 13.21 9.18
N PRO A 848 15.22 12.28 9.80
CA PRO A 848 15.68 10.93 10.14
C PRO A 848 15.99 10.06 8.92
N THR A 849 15.82 10.57 7.71
CA THR A 849 16.20 9.90 6.46
C THR A 849 17.38 10.54 5.73
N VAL A 850 18.11 11.46 6.37
CA VAL A 850 19.23 12.18 5.77
C VAL A 850 20.43 12.17 6.71
N LEU A 851 21.52 11.51 6.31
CA LEU A 851 22.74 11.45 7.12
C LEU A 851 23.52 12.75 6.98
N THR A 852 23.52 13.58 8.01
CA THR A 852 24.32 14.81 8.10
C THR A 852 24.89 14.97 9.50
N ASN A 853 25.76 15.96 9.69
CA ASN A 853 26.24 16.34 11.01
C ASN A 853 25.20 17.06 11.91
N ASP A 854 23.94 17.13 11.49
CA ASP A 854 22.87 17.76 12.28
C ASP A 854 22.62 17.04 13.61
N TYR A 855 22.87 15.74 13.70
CA TYR A 855 22.90 15.02 14.99
C TYR A 855 23.81 15.71 16.01
N TYR A 856 25.03 16.07 15.62
CA TYR A 856 25.98 16.73 16.53
C TYR A 856 25.62 18.20 16.79
N LYS A 857 25.11 18.92 15.77
CA LYS A 857 24.66 20.31 15.96
C LYS A 857 23.50 20.37 16.95
N LEU A 858 22.48 19.55 16.75
CA LEU A 858 21.32 19.49 17.65
C LEU A 858 21.72 19.05 19.05
N LEU A 859 22.63 18.07 19.18
CA LEU A 859 23.14 17.64 20.48
C LEU A 859 23.83 18.79 21.26
N VAL A 860 24.52 19.71 20.57
CA VAL A 860 25.23 20.84 21.19
C VAL A 860 24.35 22.09 21.37
N ASP A 861 23.53 22.42 20.39
CA ASP A 861 22.81 23.70 20.31
C ASP A 861 21.45 23.67 21.02
N GLU A 862 20.79 22.50 21.05
CA GLU A 862 19.50 22.37 21.72
C GLU A 862 19.62 22.29 23.24
N LYS A 863 18.57 22.76 23.92
CA LYS A 863 18.48 22.64 25.37
C LYS A 863 17.67 21.41 25.73
N TRP A 864 18.33 20.43 26.34
CA TRP A 864 17.71 19.16 26.71
C TRP A 864 17.07 19.17 28.11
N GLN A 865 16.01 18.40 28.27
CA GLN A 865 15.40 18.07 29.57
C GLN A 865 15.02 16.60 29.64
N TRP A 866 14.84 16.08 30.84
CA TRP A 866 14.29 14.73 31.01
C TRP A 866 12.83 14.69 30.55
N LYS A 867 12.49 13.74 29.67
CA LYS A 867 11.10 13.45 29.28
C LYS A 867 10.38 12.80 30.45
N LYS A 868 9.16 13.27 30.74
CA LYS A 868 8.28 12.70 31.77
C LYS A 868 7.31 11.73 31.13
N TRP A 869 7.55 10.44 31.25
CA TRP A 869 6.79 9.38 30.58
C TRP A 869 7.03 8.00 31.23
N ASN A 870 6.34 6.96 30.74
CA ASN A 870 6.35 5.62 31.33
C ASN A 870 7.47 4.69 30.80
N GLY A 871 8.39 5.20 29.97
CA GLY A 871 9.54 4.44 29.47
C GLY A 871 10.85 4.74 30.23
N PRO A 872 11.98 4.21 29.75
CA PRO A 872 13.31 4.49 30.31
C PRO A 872 13.62 5.99 30.31
N LYS A 873 14.60 6.37 31.13
CA LYS A 873 15.05 7.77 31.21
C LYS A 873 15.60 8.22 29.86
N GLN A 874 14.91 9.17 29.23
CA GLN A 874 15.30 9.76 27.95
C GLN A 874 15.21 11.28 27.99
N TYR A 875 16.00 11.94 27.14
CA TYR A 875 15.94 13.38 27.00
C TYR A 875 14.99 13.76 25.86
N GLU A 876 14.33 14.90 26.00
CA GLU A 876 13.62 15.59 24.92
C GLU A 876 14.13 17.03 24.82
N ASP A 877 14.04 17.63 23.64
CA ASP A 877 14.37 19.04 23.47
C ASP A 877 13.32 19.92 24.18
N LYS A 878 13.75 21.00 24.84
CA LYS A 878 12.86 21.85 25.63
C LYS A 878 11.86 22.65 24.79
N LYS A 879 12.22 22.95 23.53
CA LYS A 879 11.53 23.94 22.70
C LYS A 879 10.32 23.35 22.01
N THR A 880 10.50 22.23 21.34
CA THR A 880 9.51 21.55 20.49
C THR A 880 9.04 20.23 21.08
N LYS A 881 9.88 19.58 21.90
CA LYS A 881 9.66 18.23 22.45
C LYS A 881 9.46 17.15 21.38
N SER A 882 9.93 17.40 20.17
CA SER A 882 9.82 16.47 19.05
C SER A 882 11.09 15.66 18.81
N LEU A 883 12.23 16.07 19.38
CA LEU A 883 13.49 15.34 19.31
C LEU A 883 13.77 14.61 20.61
N MET A 884 14.55 13.54 20.53
CA MET A 884 15.03 12.79 21.68
C MET A 884 16.54 12.57 21.65
N MET A 885 17.12 12.35 22.83
CA MET A 885 18.49 11.87 23.00
C MET A 885 18.53 10.79 24.09
N LEU A 886 19.35 9.76 23.87
CA LEU A 886 19.61 8.73 24.86
C LEU A 886 20.57 9.24 25.95
N PRO A 887 20.57 8.64 27.14
CA PRO A 887 21.64 8.86 28.12
C PRO A 887 23.04 8.63 27.54
N ALA A 888 23.21 7.64 26.67
CA ALA A 888 24.45 7.39 25.94
C ALA A 888 24.86 8.54 25.01
N ASP A 889 23.91 9.16 24.31
CA ASP A 889 24.18 10.31 23.43
C ASP A 889 24.60 11.54 24.24
N MET A 890 23.90 11.80 25.35
CA MET A 890 24.23 12.90 26.25
C MET A 890 25.59 12.72 26.91
N ALA A 891 26.06 11.48 27.11
CA ALA A 891 27.41 11.21 27.60
C ALA A 891 28.49 11.76 26.65
N LEU A 892 28.21 11.88 25.34
CA LEU A 892 29.15 12.40 24.36
C LEU A 892 29.48 13.88 24.57
N ILE A 893 28.56 14.68 25.12
CA ILE A 893 28.79 16.10 25.45
C ILE A 893 29.13 16.34 26.92
N GLN A 894 28.95 15.34 27.78
CA GLN A 894 29.28 15.39 29.21
C GLN A 894 30.72 14.94 29.47
N ASP A 895 31.22 13.95 28.74
CA ASP A 895 32.62 13.52 28.79
C ASP A 895 33.52 14.49 28.03
N LYS A 896 34.61 14.92 28.67
CA LYS A 896 35.52 15.94 28.11
C LYS A 896 36.19 15.49 26.81
N LYS A 897 36.55 14.21 26.67
CA LYS A 897 37.25 13.69 25.48
C LYS A 897 36.29 13.48 24.33
N PHE A 898 35.09 12.94 24.59
CA PHE A 898 34.07 12.81 23.56
C PHE A 898 33.61 14.18 23.04
N LYS A 899 33.39 15.14 23.95
CA LYS A 899 32.90 16.48 23.60
C LYS A 899 33.79 17.19 22.60
N GLU A 900 35.11 17.02 22.69
CA GLU A 900 36.04 17.62 21.72
C GLU A 900 35.75 17.16 20.29
N TRP A 901 35.46 15.88 20.09
CA TRP A 901 35.11 15.33 18.78
C TRP A 901 33.70 15.71 18.35
N VAL A 902 32.72 15.71 19.26
CA VAL A 902 31.36 16.19 18.98
C VAL A 902 31.38 17.62 18.44
N GLN A 903 32.17 18.51 19.05
CA GLN A 903 32.29 19.89 18.60
C GLN A 903 32.95 20.02 17.23
N LYS A 904 33.98 19.19 16.93
CA LYS A 904 34.62 19.15 15.61
C LYS A 904 33.63 18.71 14.53
N TYR A 905 32.86 17.65 14.78
CA TYR A 905 31.87 17.16 13.82
C TYR A 905 30.66 18.07 13.67
N ALA A 906 30.19 18.72 14.73
CA ALA A 906 29.14 19.74 14.63
C ALA A 906 29.57 20.93 13.74
N ALA A 907 30.85 21.31 13.78
CA ALA A 907 31.40 22.41 12.99
C ALA A 907 31.75 22.04 11.55
N ASP A 908 32.05 20.77 11.26
CA ASP A 908 32.59 20.32 9.97
C ASP A 908 31.99 18.96 9.55
N ASN A 909 31.06 19.02 8.58
CA ASN A 909 30.40 17.84 8.04
C ASN A 909 31.35 16.96 7.21
N ASP A 910 32.32 17.56 6.51
CA ASP A 910 33.26 16.81 5.67
C ASP A 910 34.23 16.01 6.52
N LEU A 911 34.69 16.60 7.63
CA LEU A 911 35.48 15.89 8.64
C LEU A 911 34.68 14.73 9.26
N PHE A 912 33.42 14.96 9.63
CA PHE A 912 32.53 13.90 10.10
C PHE A 912 32.41 12.78 9.07
N PHE A 913 32.07 13.09 7.83
CA PHE A 913 31.88 12.10 6.76
C PHE A 913 33.14 11.29 6.46
N LYS A 914 34.30 11.93 6.45
CA LYS A 914 35.59 11.27 6.28
C LYS A 914 35.86 10.26 7.40
N ASP A 915 35.71 10.69 8.65
CA ASP A 915 35.99 9.83 9.80
C ASP A 915 34.92 8.74 9.97
N PHE A 916 33.64 9.05 9.72
CA PHE A 916 32.52 8.12 9.74
C PHE A 916 32.69 7.00 8.71
N SER A 917 33.03 7.34 7.46
CA SER A 917 33.31 6.34 6.42
C SER A 917 34.48 5.44 6.81
N ALA A 918 35.58 6.01 7.35
CA ALA A 918 36.73 5.22 7.78
C ALA A 918 36.38 4.23 8.92
N VAL A 919 35.63 4.69 9.94
CA VAL A 919 35.29 3.85 11.10
C VAL A 919 34.19 2.83 10.79
N ILE A 920 33.22 3.15 9.93
CA ILE A 920 32.16 2.20 9.56
C ILE A 920 32.73 1.07 8.70
N VAL A 921 33.71 1.36 7.83
CA VAL A 921 34.47 0.32 7.12
C VAL A 921 35.22 -0.56 8.11
N LYS A 922 35.90 0.02 9.10
CA LYS A 922 36.58 -0.76 10.16
C LYS A 922 35.59 -1.69 10.88
N LEU A 923 34.42 -1.18 11.27
CA LEU A 923 33.35 -1.96 11.91
C LEU A 923 32.88 -3.13 11.05
N PHE A 924 32.55 -2.85 9.78
CA PHE A 924 32.03 -3.83 8.83
C PHE A 924 33.05 -4.89 8.40
N GLU A 925 34.34 -4.71 8.71
CA GLU A 925 35.40 -5.68 8.44
C GLU A 925 35.79 -6.54 9.67
N LEU A 926 35.27 -6.23 10.86
CA LEU A 926 35.58 -7.00 12.07
C LEU A 926 35.10 -8.46 11.97
N GLY A 927 35.98 -9.40 12.33
CA GLY A 927 35.68 -10.84 12.34
C GLY A 927 35.71 -11.53 10.97
N VAL A 928 36.11 -10.82 9.91
CA VAL A 928 36.14 -11.38 8.53
C VAL A 928 37.59 -11.72 8.12
N PRO A 929 37.90 -12.99 7.78
CA PRO A 929 39.24 -13.41 7.37
C PRO A 929 39.45 -13.13 5.86
N PHE A 930 39.56 -11.85 5.48
CA PHE A 930 39.81 -11.49 4.09
C PHE A 930 41.19 -11.99 3.62
N ALA A 931 41.26 -12.47 2.38
CA ALA A 931 42.53 -12.82 1.75
C ALA A 931 43.41 -11.59 1.55
N GLU A 932 44.73 -11.77 1.66
CA GLU A 932 45.72 -10.72 1.42
C GLU A 932 45.59 -10.19 -0.03
N GLY A 933 45.51 -8.86 -0.18
CA GLY A 933 45.31 -8.21 -1.48
C GLY A 933 43.85 -8.07 -1.95
N SER A 934 42.86 -8.42 -1.12
CA SER A 934 41.43 -8.24 -1.45
C SER A 934 41.04 -6.76 -1.63
N GLU A 935 40.43 -6.47 -2.79
CA GLU A 935 40.03 -5.13 -3.21
C GLU A 935 38.80 -4.62 -2.44
N LYS A 936 38.73 -3.29 -2.24
CA LYS A 936 37.55 -2.59 -1.72
C LYS A 936 36.84 -1.90 -2.88
N TRP A 937 35.52 -2.03 -2.91
CA TRP A 937 34.66 -1.53 -3.97
C TRP A 937 33.83 -0.35 -3.48
N VAL A 938 33.67 0.66 -4.33
CA VAL A 938 32.81 1.81 -4.04
C VAL A 938 31.71 1.80 -5.08
N PHE A 939 30.48 1.56 -4.63
CA PHE A 939 29.32 1.47 -5.50
C PHE A 939 28.82 2.86 -5.89
N LYS A 940 28.27 2.98 -7.10
CA LYS A 940 27.60 4.19 -7.55
C LYS A 940 26.17 4.20 -6.98
N PRO A 941 25.75 5.27 -6.28
CA PRO A 941 24.37 5.40 -5.85
C PRO A 941 23.42 5.50 -7.05
N VAL A 942 22.17 5.07 -6.89
CA VAL A 942 21.16 5.13 -7.95
C VAL A 942 20.60 6.54 -8.09
N ASN A 943 20.53 7.28 -6.97
CA ASN A 943 19.95 8.63 -6.90
C ASN A 943 20.97 9.79 -6.90
N ALA A 944 22.23 9.55 -7.32
CA ALA A 944 23.33 10.52 -7.27
C ALA A 944 23.62 11.25 -8.59
#